data_AF-A0A318UFT5-F1
#
_entry.id   AF-A0A318UFT5-F1
#
_cell.length_a   1.000
_cell.length_b   1.000
_cell.length_c   1.000
_cell.angle_alpha   90.00
_cell.angle_beta   90.00
_cell.angle_gamma   90.00
#
_symmetry.space_group_name_H-M   'P 1'
#
loop_
_entity.id
_entity.type
_entity.pdbx_description
1 polymer ?
#
loop_
_entity_poly.entity_id
_entity_poly.type
_entity_poly.pdbx_seq_one_letter_code
_entity_poly.pdbx_strand_id
1 'polypeptide(L)'
;MSDELSSIIAAVRNNEYSFYKFISPNDAGTTGAHQAGLYIPKNSRSLIFDTPGIRGENKERFANITWFDGSTSSCCFKYYGVGTRNEYRITRLGRYFAENDLIVIVKLSEEEYEGYVLIDEVEIELFLRTFELKKEDTNGLIVHHKEYEHWVPENEVELIALDENLPYSNILETKNVNFKPKAHILTLLGEELIKDPVMAIYELVKNSYDADAKDVDVYFNNIGDLEDSSIIVKDSGLGMSEDVLENVWLEPGTAFRKPLDKNGKRQIVRSPIYERVPMGEKGVGRFAVHKLGNVIKLISRPSRIILDEHGKFLRKELLNYEIKVEIDWRSFTQSKYLSDVKIEYTKNTDIESFYFKEDSGTYIRISSLKEIWNRGMARQLKRHTVSMVSPKNDPQKFIINLNFNNNWLDRFPDVNELLSQAPYKLTAILDRNYNLTFEYEFRLANNSAVGAHILKNDKNYDKNIIGSLRPLFRKYYEEKGYEVDVIETLLDSKSLEPIPFGEIMMELYSYDLDSTSLKDITYTPDILKKVLRDQYGIKVFKGDLRVYDYGEPGNDWLKLDIKRVNNKEWFSNNQNIGFIYLDSETSGSLVEKTNREGFIKNESYDYFEIVIEYILIQFRIERQKDRLKWTRFNKKDTGISFSNRVSNFVALINDAEIDDESKKQRLLEEASKIESDYEKAQETLLIPAGVGMTASVALHEIEKLVPRMQETVELKPIDHIRVRNQVEELDDYVSGILSVLKQAGNKPVDVESAINQALSNYRLKLKIRKIAVVIDVSECVTTIQCDKRYLVTMLMNLIDNSIYWLDTIYKEDKAILVKAFKVDNVSHIIIADNGPGFKDSVEEIVTPFFSRKDGGIGIGMYLIDTIMMKYGKLKIFTENGQADVDENFNGAIVELVFNKNQED
;
A
#
# COMPACT_ATOMS: atom_id res chain seq x y z
N MET A 1 -31.92 -19.26 4.72
CA MET A 1 -31.12 -19.99 3.73
C MET A 1 -32.11 -20.50 2.70
N SER A 2 -31.99 -20.13 1.43
CA SER A 2 -32.88 -20.64 0.39
C SER A 2 -32.68 -22.16 0.20
N ASP A 3 -33.67 -22.80 -0.41
CA ASP A 3 -33.56 -24.21 -0.80
C ASP A 3 -32.43 -24.41 -1.83
N GLU A 4 -32.20 -23.42 -2.70
CA GLU A 4 -31.12 -23.43 -3.71
C GLU A 4 -29.72 -23.38 -3.05
N LEU A 5 -29.52 -22.47 -2.08
CA LEU A 5 -28.25 -22.36 -1.34
C LEU A 5 -27.99 -23.59 -0.45
N SER A 6 -29.04 -24.21 0.09
CA SER A 6 -28.88 -25.45 0.85
C SER A 6 -28.51 -26.63 -0.06
N SER A 7 -29.13 -26.70 -1.25
CA SER A 7 -28.88 -27.73 -2.25
C SER A 7 -27.47 -27.64 -2.83
N ILE A 8 -27.01 -26.44 -3.22
CA ILE A 8 -25.66 -26.23 -3.77
C ILE A 8 -24.57 -26.59 -2.76
N ILE A 9 -24.73 -26.23 -1.48
CA ILE A 9 -23.77 -26.58 -0.42
C ILE A 9 -23.70 -28.11 -0.25
N ALA A 10 -24.84 -28.79 -0.24
CA ALA A 10 -24.89 -30.25 -0.15
C ALA A 10 -24.27 -30.92 -1.39
N ALA A 11 -24.59 -30.44 -2.59
CA ALA A 11 -24.06 -30.98 -3.84
C ALA A 11 -22.53 -30.85 -3.93
N VAL A 12 -21.98 -29.69 -3.55
CA VAL A 12 -20.53 -29.45 -3.53
C VAL A 12 -19.83 -30.33 -2.50
N ARG A 13 -20.40 -30.52 -1.30
CA ARG A 13 -19.80 -31.38 -0.25
C ARG A 13 -19.78 -32.86 -0.61
N ASN A 14 -20.80 -33.32 -1.35
CA ASN A 14 -20.99 -34.73 -1.66
C ASN A 14 -20.24 -35.20 -2.93
N ASN A 15 -19.64 -34.29 -3.70
CA ASN A 15 -19.02 -34.60 -4.98
C ASN A 15 -17.56 -34.15 -5.04
N GLU A 16 -16.73 -34.94 -5.73
CA GLU A 16 -15.27 -34.76 -5.71
C GLU A 16 -14.81 -33.50 -6.44
N TYR A 17 -15.47 -33.14 -7.55
CA TYR A 17 -15.10 -31.99 -8.37
C TYR A 17 -16.29 -31.04 -8.53
N SER A 18 -16.14 -29.84 -8.00
CA SER A 18 -17.07 -28.74 -8.23
C SER A 18 -16.31 -27.51 -8.74
N PHE A 19 -16.88 -26.74 -9.64
CA PHE A 19 -16.24 -25.56 -10.23
C PHE A 19 -17.12 -24.36 -10.02
N TYR A 20 -16.55 -23.22 -9.62
CA TYR A 20 -17.29 -21.98 -9.45
C TYR A 20 -16.67 -20.84 -10.25
N LYS A 21 -17.54 -19.96 -10.76
CA LYS A 21 -17.13 -18.84 -11.60
C LYS A 21 -18.16 -17.73 -11.63
N PHE A 22 -17.68 -16.51 -11.45
CA PHE A 22 -18.41 -15.30 -11.81
C PHE A 22 -18.42 -15.11 -13.33
N ILE A 23 -19.60 -14.89 -13.91
CA ILE A 23 -19.77 -14.70 -15.35
C ILE A 23 -19.13 -13.41 -15.81
N SER A 24 -18.21 -13.52 -16.77
CA SER A 24 -17.57 -12.37 -17.41
C SER A 24 -18.34 -11.90 -18.66
N PRO A 25 -18.11 -10.67 -19.15
CA PRO A 25 -18.69 -10.18 -20.42
C PRO A 25 -18.44 -11.12 -21.62
N ASN A 26 -17.28 -11.81 -21.62
CA ASN A 26 -16.93 -12.75 -22.67
C ASN A 26 -17.68 -14.08 -22.55
N ASP A 27 -18.01 -14.52 -21.34
CA ASP A 27 -18.81 -15.73 -21.11
C ASP A 27 -20.29 -15.47 -21.46
N ALA A 28 -20.80 -14.26 -21.18
CA ALA A 28 -22.15 -13.81 -21.53
C ALA A 28 -22.33 -13.46 -23.02
N GLY A 29 -21.24 -13.34 -23.79
CA GLY A 29 -21.27 -13.05 -25.23
C GLY A 29 -21.63 -11.60 -25.60
N THR A 30 -21.58 -10.67 -24.64
CA THR A 30 -21.95 -9.25 -24.83
C THR A 30 -20.93 -8.46 -25.65
N THR A 31 -19.73 -9.01 -25.88
CA THR A 31 -18.62 -8.35 -26.60
C THR A 31 -18.62 -8.57 -28.11
N GLY A 32 -19.59 -9.31 -28.68
CA GLY A 32 -19.74 -9.50 -30.13
C GLY A 32 -18.66 -10.36 -30.81
N ALA A 33 -17.72 -10.94 -30.05
CA ALA A 33 -16.69 -11.84 -30.55
C ALA A 33 -17.17 -13.30 -30.56
N HIS A 34 -16.87 -14.01 -31.65
CA HIS A 34 -17.42 -15.32 -32.08
C HIS A 34 -17.31 -16.57 -31.17
N GLN A 35 -17.22 -16.50 -29.83
CA GLN A 35 -17.24 -17.71 -28.98
C GLN A 35 -18.03 -17.54 -27.68
N ALA A 36 -19.34 -17.77 -27.75
CA ALA A 36 -20.18 -17.96 -26.55
C ALA A 36 -19.85 -19.31 -25.88
N GLY A 37 -19.46 -19.28 -24.61
CA GLY A 37 -19.17 -20.48 -23.82
C GLY A 37 -18.26 -20.19 -22.62
N LEU A 38 -18.52 -20.89 -21.52
CA LEU A 38 -17.84 -20.74 -20.24
C LEU A 38 -16.38 -21.20 -20.35
N TYR A 39 -15.45 -20.28 -20.14
CA TYR A 39 -14.02 -20.62 -20.11
C TYR A 39 -13.67 -21.43 -18.85
N ILE A 40 -12.95 -22.54 -19.04
CA ILE A 40 -12.41 -23.39 -17.98
C ILE A 40 -10.87 -23.28 -17.99
N PRO A 41 -10.23 -22.77 -16.92
CA PRO A 41 -8.78 -22.67 -16.90
C PRO A 41 -8.12 -24.04 -16.77
N LYS A 42 -6.85 -24.11 -17.19
CA LYS A 42 -6.11 -25.38 -17.33
C LYS A 42 -5.96 -26.16 -16.01
N ASN A 43 -5.88 -25.46 -14.89
CA ASN A 43 -5.84 -26.05 -13.54
C ASN A 43 -7.17 -26.69 -13.13
N SER A 44 -8.29 -26.30 -13.78
CA SER A 44 -9.63 -26.84 -13.53
C SER A 44 -10.06 -27.87 -14.58
N ARG A 45 -9.13 -28.34 -15.43
CA ARG A 45 -9.43 -29.25 -16.55
C ARG A 45 -10.07 -30.57 -16.10
N SER A 46 -9.77 -31.05 -14.90
CA SER A 46 -10.26 -32.32 -14.34
C SER A 46 -11.78 -32.34 -14.19
N LEU A 47 -12.41 -31.16 -14.13
CA LEU A 47 -13.86 -31.03 -14.20
C LEU A 47 -14.43 -31.65 -15.48
N ILE A 48 -13.73 -31.50 -16.62
CA ILE A 48 -14.26 -31.79 -17.95
C ILE A 48 -13.46 -32.82 -18.76
N PHE A 49 -12.20 -33.10 -18.41
CA PHE A 49 -11.36 -34.12 -19.04
C PHE A 49 -10.31 -34.71 -18.07
N ASP A 50 -10.22 -36.04 -18.02
CA ASP A 50 -9.24 -36.74 -17.17
C ASP A 50 -7.80 -36.60 -17.68
N THR A 51 -7.62 -36.57 -19.01
CA THR A 51 -6.32 -36.36 -19.66
C THR A 51 -6.19 -34.95 -20.23
N PRO A 52 -5.00 -34.32 -20.14
CA PRO A 52 -4.78 -33.00 -20.69
C PRO A 52 -4.87 -33.02 -22.22
N GLY A 53 -5.39 -31.94 -22.80
CA GLY A 53 -5.39 -31.73 -24.24
C GLY A 53 -3.98 -31.53 -24.79
N ILE A 54 -3.76 -32.02 -26.02
CA ILE A 54 -2.47 -31.95 -26.71
C ILE A 54 -2.50 -30.75 -27.68
N ARG A 55 -1.52 -29.84 -27.58
CA ARG A 55 -1.44 -28.68 -28.47
C ARG A 55 -1.24 -29.16 -29.92
N GLY A 56 -2.10 -28.72 -30.83
CA GLY A 56 -2.20 -29.21 -32.21
C GLY A 56 -3.41 -30.10 -32.48
N GLU A 57 -4.16 -30.51 -31.44
CA GLU A 57 -5.34 -31.37 -31.58
C GLU A 57 -6.55 -30.77 -30.83
N ASN A 58 -7.75 -30.88 -31.40
CA ASN A 58 -8.98 -30.52 -30.71
C ASN A 58 -9.57 -31.77 -30.02
N LYS A 59 -10.16 -31.59 -28.84
CA LYS A 59 -10.88 -32.65 -28.11
C LYS A 59 -12.29 -32.14 -27.80
N GLU A 60 -13.31 -32.96 -28.00
CA GLU A 60 -14.67 -32.62 -27.59
C GLU A 60 -15.43 -33.83 -27.03
N ARG A 61 -16.34 -33.58 -26.09
CA ARG A 61 -17.31 -34.55 -25.58
C ARG A 61 -18.62 -33.86 -25.21
N PHE A 62 -19.69 -34.63 -25.07
CA PHE A 62 -20.99 -34.14 -24.61
C PHE A 62 -21.25 -34.62 -23.19
N ALA A 63 -21.89 -33.77 -22.39
CA ALA A 63 -22.34 -34.07 -21.04
C ALA A 63 -23.61 -33.27 -20.75
N ASN A 64 -24.46 -33.81 -19.88
CA ASN A 64 -25.70 -33.16 -19.47
C ASN A 64 -25.45 -32.38 -18.17
N ILE A 65 -25.93 -31.14 -18.13
CA ILE A 65 -26.01 -30.34 -16.90
C ILE A 65 -27.48 -30.17 -16.54
N THR A 66 -27.90 -30.74 -15.41
CA THR A 66 -29.21 -30.52 -14.81
C THR A 66 -29.14 -29.31 -13.88
N TRP A 67 -29.96 -28.31 -14.16
CA TRP A 67 -30.02 -27.06 -13.39
C TRP A 67 -30.99 -27.19 -12.22
N PHE A 68 -30.83 -26.32 -11.21
CA PHE A 68 -31.66 -26.33 -10.00
C PHE A 68 -33.17 -26.22 -10.29
N ASP A 69 -33.58 -25.53 -11.36
CA ASP A 69 -34.99 -25.44 -11.80
C ASP A 69 -35.54 -26.72 -12.46
N GLY A 70 -34.76 -27.79 -12.52
CA GLY A 70 -35.10 -29.08 -13.12
C GLY A 70 -34.87 -29.16 -14.64
N SER A 71 -34.45 -28.07 -15.29
CA SER A 71 -34.11 -28.10 -16.72
C SER A 71 -32.77 -28.80 -16.96
N THR A 72 -32.63 -29.55 -18.05
CA THR A 72 -31.37 -30.23 -18.40
C THR A 72 -30.85 -29.74 -19.75
N SER A 73 -29.56 -29.36 -19.78
CA SER A 73 -28.87 -28.86 -20.97
C SER A 73 -27.82 -29.85 -21.46
N SER A 74 -27.90 -30.26 -22.73
CA SER A 74 -26.86 -31.08 -23.35
C SER A 74 -25.70 -30.19 -23.79
N CYS A 75 -24.70 -30.10 -22.93
CA CYS A 75 -23.54 -29.24 -23.08
C CYS A 75 -22.43 -29.94 -23.86
N CYS A 76 -21.58 -29.14 -24.52
CA CYS A 76 -20.42 -29.63 -25.24
C CYS A 76 -19.14 -29.09 -24.63
N PHE A 77 -18.32 -29.99 -24.09
CA PHE A 77 -17.04 -29.70 -23.47
C PHE A 77 -15.95 -29.81 -24.51
N LYS A 78 -15.18 -28.74 -24.71
CA LYS A 78 -14.20 -28.63 -25.79
C LYS A 78 -12.84 -28.20 -25.28
N TYR A 79 -11.81 -28.74 -25.89
CA TYR A 79 -10.44 -28.23 -25.84
C TYR A 79 -10.01 -27.82 -27.25
N TYR A 80 -9.59 -26.57 -27.40
CA TYR A 80 -9.13 -25.98 -28.66
C TYR A 80 -7.60 -26.00 -28.72
N GLY A 81 -7.02 -27.07 -29.26
CA GLY A 81 -5.57 -27.20 -29.43
C GLY A 81 -5.06 -26.80 -30.82
N VAL A 82 -5.91 -26.70 -31.85
CA VAL A 82 -5.55 -26.23 -33.20
C VAL A 82 -5.70 -24.71 -33.29
N GLY A 83 -4.61 -23.99 -33.59
CA GLY A 83 -4.58 -22.51 -33.62
C GLY A 83 -4.01 -21.87 -32.36
N THR A 84 -4.24 -20.57 -32.16
CA THR A 84 -3.56 -19.76 -31.13
C THR A 84 -4.15 -19.83 -29.71
N ARG A 85 -5.28 -20.52 -29.47
CA ARG A 85 -6.05 -20.33 -28.23
C ARG A 85 -5.80 -21.32 -27.08
N ASN A 86 -5.37 -22.57 -27.33
CA ASN A 86 -4.94 -23.54 -26.30
C ASN A 86 -5.78 -23.49 -25.00
N GLU A 87 -7.10 -23.59 -25.14
CA GLU A 87 -8.08 -23.30 -24.08
C GLU A 87 -9.17 -24.37 -23.97
N TYR A 88 -9.77 -24.48 -22.78
CA TYR A 88 -10.90 -25.35 -22.52
C TYR A 88 -12.18 -24.53 -22.34
N ARG A 89 -13.31 -25.03 -22.85
CA ARG A 89 -14.62 -24.37 -22.76
C ARG A 89 -15.77 -25.34 -22.58
N ILE A 90 -16.81 -24.88 -21.91
CA ILE A 90 -18.14 -25.49 -21.92
C ILE A 90 -19.05 -24.63 -22.80
N THR A 91 -19.65 -25.24 -23.82
CA THR A 91 -20.54 -24.57 -24.78
C THR A 91 -21.92 -25.23 -24.75
N ARG A 92 -22.95 -24.58 -25.32
CA ARG A 92 -24.34 -25.07 -25.31
C ARG A 92 -24.93 -25.23 -23.90
N LEU A 93 -24.72 -24.23 -23.04
CA LEU A 93 -25.26 -24.20 -21.66
C LEU A 93 -26.79 -24.10 -21.58
N GLY A 94 -27.48 -23.85 -22.71
CA GLY A 94 -28.95 -23.92 -22.80
C GLY A 94 -29.70 -22.78 -22.10
N ARG A 95 -29.01 -21.84 -21.44
CA ARG A 95 -29.57 -20.68 -20.75
C ARG A 95 -28.67 -19.44 -20.88
N TYR A 96 -29.28 -18.26 -20.65
CA TYR A 96 -28.58 -16.98 -20.61
C TYR A 96 -28.17 -16.66 -19.17
N PHE A 97 -27.00 -16.04 -19.01
CA PHE A 97 -26.47 -15.61 -17.71
C PHE A 97 -26.16 -14.11 -17.77
N ALA A 98 -26.39 -13.40 -16.66
CA ALA A 98 -26.01 -12.01 -16.52
C ALA A 98 -24.56 -11.89 -16.06
N GLU A 99 -23.96 -10.72 -16.31
CA GLU A 99 -22.62 -10.41 -15.79
C GLU A 99 -22.66 -10.35 -14.26
N ASN A 100 -21.64 -10.94 -13.62
CA ASN A 100 -21.53 -11.09 -12.16
C ASN A 100 -22.43 -12.15 -11.50
N ASP A 101 -23.21 -12.93 -12.26
CA ASP A 101 -23.84 -14.14 -11.71
C ASP A 101 -22.75 -15.15 -11.28
N LEU A 102 -22.93 -15.80 -10.13
CA LEU A 102 -22.06 -16.89 -9.69
C LEU A 102 -22.62 -18.23 -10.18
N ILE A 103 -21.91 -18.88 -11.09
CA ILE A 103 -22.22 -20.24 -11.52
C ILE A 103 -21.41 -21.24 -10.72
N VAL A 104 -22.05 -22.32 -10.30
CA VAL A 104 -21.38 -23.51 -9.75
C VAL A 104 -21.79 -24.73 -10.56
N ILE A 105 -20.80 -25.50 -11.03
CA ILE A 105 -20.99 -26.76 -11.76
C ILE A 105 -20.39 -27.90 -10.94
N VAL A 106 -21.21 -28.88 -10.58
CA VAL A 106 -20.84 -30.05 -9.79
C VAL A 106 -20.79 -31.28 -10.69
N LYS A 107 -19.67 -32.00 -10.68
CA LYS A 107 -19.49 -33.24 -11.46
C LYS A 107 -20.09 -34.42 -10.68
N LEU A 108 -21.18 -35.00 -11.18
CA LEU A 108 -21.77 -36.23 -10.62
C LEU A 108 -21.12 -37.48 -11.23
N SER A 109 -20.92 -37.47 -12.54
CA SER A 109 -20.24 -38.52 -13.31
C SER A 109 -19.54 -37.94 -14.54
N GLU A 110 -19.00 -38.80 -15.42
CA GLU A 110 -18.40 -38.33 -16.68
C GLU A 110 -19.41 -37.76 -17.69
N GLU A 111 -20.69 -38.11 -17.55
CA GLU A 111 -21.75 -37.71 -18.49
C GLU A 111 -22.81 -36.81 -17.85
N GLU A 112 -22.89 -36.78 -16.51
CA GLU A 112 -23.94 -36.07 -15.76
C GLU A 112 -23.35 -35.09 -14.74
N TYR A 113 -23.91 -33.87 -14.72
CA TYR A 113 -23.47 -32.74 -13.90
C TYR A 113 -24.69 -31.99 -13.36
N GLU A 114 -24.50 -31.31 -12.23
CA GLU A 114 -25.48 -30.34 -11.71
C GLU A 114 -24.97 -28.91 -11.88
N GLY A 115 -25.88 -27.99 -12.18
CA GLY A 115 -25.60 -26.57 -12.36
C GLY A 115 -26.46 -25.69 -11.46
N TYR A 116 -25.83 -24.72 -10.80
CA TYR A 116 -26.47 -23.75 -9.92
C TYR A 116 -26.08 -22.33 -10.33
N VAL A 117 -26.99 -21.37 -10.16
CA VAL A 117 -26.76 -19.96 -10.48
C VAL A 117 -27.21 -19.11 -9.30
N LEU A 118 -26.25 -18.61 -8.53
CA LEU A 118 -26.53 -17.69 -7.43
C LEU A 118 -26.48 -16.25 -7.95
N ILE A 119 -27.56 -15.51 -7.72
CA ILE A 119 -27.74 -14.11 -8.17
C ILE A 119 -27.78 -13.16 -6.96
N ASP A 120 -28.25 -13.65 -5.80
CA ASP A 120 -28.35 -12.86 -4.58
C ASP A 120 -26.96 -12.70 -3.91
N GLU A 121 -26.55 -11.46 -3.62
CA GLU A 121 -25.23 -11.17 -3.08
C GLU A 121 -24.99 -11.78 -1.69
N VAL A 122 -26.03 -11.90 -0.86
CA VAL A 122 -25.94 -12.49 0.48
C VAL A 122 -25.75 -14.00 0.37
N GLU A 123 -26.44 -14.66 -0.56
CA GLU A 123 -26.27 -16.10 -0.82
C GLU A 123 -24.92 -16.42 -1.42
N ILE A 124 -24.44 -15.57 -2.33
CA ILE A 124 -23.09 -15.66 -2.89
C ILE A 124 -22.05 -15.55 -1.77
N GLU A 125 -22.16 -14.55 -0.89
CA GLU A 125 -21.21 -14.37 0.20
C GLU A 125 -21.24 -15.52 1.19
N LEU A 126 -22.43 -16.04 1.52
CA LEU A 126 -22.56 -17.20 2.40
C LEU A 126 -21.97 -18.47 1.77
N PHE A 127 -22.19 -18.70 0.47
CA PHE A 127 -21.57 -19.81 -0.26
C PHE A 127 -20.05 -19.70 -0.26
N LEU A 128 -19.50 -18.52 -0.62
CA LEU A 128 -18.07 -18.28 -0.65
C LEU A 128 -17.44 -18.50 0.74
N ARG A 129 -18.06 -17.97 1.80
CA ARG A 129 -17.60 -18.16 3.17
C ARG A 129 -17.65 -19.62 3.60
N THR A 130 -18.67 -20.38 3.20
CA THR A 130 -18.85 -21.80 3.57
C THR A 130 -17.71 -22.68 3.06
N PHE A 131 -17.13 -22.34 1.91
CA PHE A 131 -16.03 -23.08 1.28
C PHE A 131 -14.69 -22.34 1.33
N GLU A 132 -14.57 -21.30 2.16
CA GLU A 132 -13.38 -20.45 2.31
C GLU A 132 -12.85 -19.85 0.99
N LEU A 133 -13.78 -19.53 0.08
CA LEU A 133 -13.51 -18.98 -1.24
C LEU A 133 -13.54 -17.45 -1.22
N LYS A 134 -12.86 -16.84 -2.19
CA LYS A 134 -12.82 -15.39 -2.37
C LYS A 134 -13.45 -14.98 -3.70
N LYS A 135 -14.12 -13.83 -3.72
CA LYS A 135 -14.75 -13.28 -4.94
C LYS A 135 -13.72 -13.00 -6.04
N GLU A 136 -12.49 -12.65 -5.66
CA GLU A 136 -11.39 -12.37 -6.58
C GLU A 136 -10.79 -13.63 -7.23
N ASP A 137 -10.96 -14.80 -6.61
CA ASP A 137 -10.43 -16.10 -7.06
C ASP A 137 -11.41 -16.84 -8.00
N THR A 138 -12.11 -16.09 -8.86
CA THR A 138 -13.06 -16.64 -9.85
C THR A 138 -12.36 -17.64 -10.79
N ASN A 139 -13.10 -18.65 -11.27
CA ASN A 139 -12.60 -19.82 -12.01
C ASN A 139 -11.90 -20.90 -11.15
N GLY A 140 -12.29 -21.05 -9.88
CA GLY A 140 -11.72 -22.05 -8.98
C GLY A 140 -12.37 -23.42 -9.11
N LEU A 141 -11.55 -24.47 -8.97
CA LEU A 141 -12.01 -25.85 -8.77
C LEU A 141 -11.99 -26.15 -7.27
N ILE A 142 -13.17 -26.46 -6.73
CA ILE A 142 -13.36 -27.00 -5.39
C ILE A 142 -13.19 -28.52 -5.50
N VAL A 143 -12.19 -29.05 -4.80
CA VAL A 143 -11.93 -30.50 -4.75
C VAL A 143 -12.25 -30.98 -3.35
N HIS A 144 -13.31 -31.78 -3.21
CA HIS A 144 -13.64 -32.47 -1.96
C HIS A 144 -13.15 -33.91 -2.05
N HIS A 145 -12.13 -34.25 -1.26
CA HIS A 145 -11.79 -35.65 -1.05
C HIS A 145 -12.93 -36.28 -0.26
N LYS A 146 -13.61 -37.31 -0.80
CA LYS A 146 -14.56 -38.12 -0.03
C LYS A 146 -13.84 -38.59 1.23
N GLU A 147 -14.15 -37.96 2.36
CA GLU A 147 -13.83 -38.51 3.66
C GLU A 147 -14.54 -39.87 3.72
N TYR A 148 -13.78 -40.93 4.03
CA TYR A 148 -14.39 -42.20 4.40
C TYR A 148 -15.37 -41.91 5.54
N GLU A 149 -16.66 -42.16 5.31
CA GLU A 149 -17.68 -42.12 6.34
C GLU A 149 -17.19 -42.92 7.54
N HIS A 150 -17.03 -42.22 8.66
CA HIS A 150 -16.94 -42.88 9.96
C HIS A 150 -18.23 -43.65 10.16
N TRP A 151 -18.10 -44.97 10.18
CA TRP A 151 -19.14 -45.91 10.59
C TRP A 151 -19.56 -45.55 12.02
N VAL A 152 -20.72 -44.91 12.16
CA VAL A 152 -21.45 -44.83 13.43
C VAL A 152 -22.44 -45.99 13.39
N PRO A 153 -22.36 -46.99 14.29
CA PRO A 153 -23.41 -47.98 14.35
C PRO A 153 -24.68 -47.31 14.90
N GLU A 154 -25.68 -47.18 14.03
CA GLU A 154 -27.07 -47.25 14.47
C GLU A 154 -27.28 -48.64 15.05
N ASN A 155 -27.40 -48.74 16.37
CA ASN A 155 -28.20 -49.79 16.98
C ASN A 155 -28.82 -49.24 18.26
N GLU A 156 -30.11 -49.50 18.36
CA GLU A 156 -31.01 -49.18 19.45
C GLU A 156 -30.39 -49.52 20.81
N VAL A 157 -30.57 -48.60 21.76
CA VAL A 157 -30.42 -48.91 23.18
C VAL A 157 -31.61 -49.79 23.57
N GLU A 158 -31.53 -51.09 23.32
CA GLU A 158 -32.23 -52.06 24.15
C GLU A 158 -31.39 -52.30 25.40
N LEU A 159 -31.96 -51.91 26.55
CA LEU A 159 -31.49 -52.27 27.87
C LEU A 159 -31.45 -53.80 28.02
N ILE A 160 -30.30 -54.39 27.75
CA ILE A 160 -29.99 -55.75 28.20
C ILE A 160 -29.19 -55.63 29.49
N ALA A 161 -29.75 -56.22 30.54
CA ALA A 161 -29.17 -56.30 31.87
C ALA A 161 -27.73 -56.85 31.81
N LEU A 162 -26.84 -56.17 32.53
CA LEU A 162 -25.48 -56.64 32.80
C LEU A 162 -25.55 -58.02 33.48
N ASP A 163 -25.21 -59.06 32.73
CA ASP A 163 -24.82 -60.34 33.31
C ASP A 163 -23.34 -60.24 33.70
N GLU A 164 -23.10 -59.99 34.97
CA GLU A 164 -21.77 -60.06 35.60
C GLU A 164 -21.31 -61.52 35.61
N ASN A 165 -20.76 -62.04 34.51
CA ASN A 165 -19.80 -63.15 34.49
C ASN A 165 -19.40 -63.56 33.06
N LEU A 166 -18.40 -62.90 32.48
CA LEU A 166 -17.60 -63.49 31.39
C LEU A 166 -16.10 -63.29 31.65
N PRO A 167 -15.28 -64.36 31.64
CA PRO A 167 -13.84 -64.25 31.83
C PRO A 167 -13.17 -64.04 30.48
N TYR A 168 -12.78 -62.81 30.15
CA TYR A 168 -11.83 -62.56 29.07
C TYR A 168 -10.44 -62.25 29.64
N SER A 169 -9.63 -63.30 29.70
CA SER A 169 -8.18 -63.21 29.80
C SER A 169 -7.58 -62.67 28.50
N ASN A 170 -6.76 -61.63 28.61
CA ASN A 170 -5.67 -61.18 27.72
C ASN A 170 -5.85 -61.28 26.18
N ILE A 171 -5.75 -60.13 25.50
CA ILE A 171 -4.73 -59.74 24.50
C ILE A 171 -5.31 -58.55 23.70
N LEU A 172 -5.09 -57.32 24.17
CA LEU A 172 -5.17 -56.12 23.33
C LEU A 172 -3.77 -55.50 23.31
N GLU A 173 -3.05 -55.74 22.22
CA GLU A 173 -1.70 -55.21 22.03
C GLU A 173 -1.80 -53.84 21.36
N THR A 174 -1.54 -52.77 22.11
CA THR A 174 -1.49 -51.41 21.56
C THR A 174 -0.25 -51.27 20.67
N LYS A 175 -0.45 -51.15 19.35
CA LYS A 175 0.64 -50.89 18.40
C LYS A 175 0.76 -49.40 18.12
N ASN A 176 1.84 -48.80 18.59
CA ASN A 176 2.23 -47.46 18.20
C ASN A 176 2.91 -47.53 16.82
N VAL A 177 2.37 -46.81 15.84
CA VAL A 177 2.96 -46.68 14.50
C VAL A 177 3.26 -45.21 14.25
N ASN A 178 4.51 -44.91 13.92
CA ASN A 178 4.93 -43.57 13.53
C ASN A 178 4.75 -43.37 12.02
N PHE A 179 4.51 -42.12 11.59
CA PHE A 179 4.57 -41.75 10.18
C PHE A 179 5.93 -42.11 9.58
N LYS A 180 5.92 -42.73 8.39
CA LYS A 180 7.12 -43.09 7.63
C LYS A 180 7.15 -42.32 6.31
N PRO A 181 7.70 -41.10 6.28
CA PRO A 181 7.74 -40.28 5.07
C PRO A 181 8.63 -40.94 4.00
N LYS A 182 8.19 -40.89 2.74
CA LYS A 182 9.01 -41.29 1.58
C LYS A 182 10.03 -40.20 1.26
N ALA A 183 11.20 -40.58 0.75
CA ALA A 183 12.29 -39.67 0.43
C ALA A 183 11.89 -38.57 -0.59
N HIS A 184 10.97 -38.88 -1.52
CA HIS A 184 10.47 -37.93 -2.52
C HIS A 184 9.80 -36.68 -1.93
N ILE A 185 9.32 -36.72 -0.68
CA ILE A 185 8.73 -35.53 -0.04
C ILE A 185 9.73 -34.37 0.07
N LEU A 186 11.02 -34.65 0.20
CA LEU A 186 12.06 -33.61 0.24
C LEU A 186 12.24 -32.93 -1.12
N THR A 187 12.03 -33.67 -2.22
CA THR A 187 12.05 -33.12 -3.58
C THR A 187 10.89 -32.15 -3.77
N LEU A 188 9.67 -32.55 -3.36
CA LEU A 188 8.48 -31.72 -3.45
C LEU A 188 8.60 -30.45 -2.60
N LEU A 189 9.08 -30.58 -1.37
CA LEU A 189 9.30 -29.43 -0.49
C LEU A 189 10.29 -28.43 -1.10
N GLY A 190 11.38 -28.89 -1.71
CA GLY A 190 12.34 -27.97 -2.34
C GLY A 190 11.81 -27.26 -3.59
N GLU A 191 11.01 -27.94 -4.41
CA GLU A 191 10.48 -27.36 -5.65
C GLU A 191 9.29 -26.41 -5.41
N GLU A 192 8.45 -26.70 -4.41
CA GLU A 192 7.27 -25.89 -4.06
C GLU A 192 7.60 -24.70 -3.14
N LEU A 193 8.61 -24.81 -2.27
CA LEU A 193 8.97 -23.71 -1.34
C LEU A 193 9.69 -22.55 -2.02
N ILE A 194 10.49 -22.83 -3.06
CA ILE A 194 11.27 -21.80 -3.77
C ILE A 194 10.87 -21.82 -5.25
N LYS A 195 10.02 -20.85 -5.61
CA LYS A 195 9.46 -20.74 -6.97
C LYS A 195 10.53 -20.43 -8.03
N ASP A 196 11.47 -19.53 -7.72
CA ASP A 196 12.43 -18.96 -8.68
C ASP A 196 13.89 -19.37 -8.34
N PRO A 197 14.69 -19.91 -9.30
CA PRO A 197 16.13 -20.16 -9.09
C PRO A 197 16.93 -18.90 -8.69
N VAL A 198 16.54 -17.70 -9.08
CA VAL A 198 17.17 -16.45 -8.61
C VAL A 198 16.99 -16.31 -7.10
N MET A 199 15.80 -16.61 -6.61
CA MET A 199 15.51 -16.59 -5.17
C MET A 199 16.26 -17.69 -4.42
N ALA A 200 16.53 -18.84 -5.06
CA ALA A 200 17.36 -19.88 -4.46
C ALA A 200 18.80 -19.38 -4.19
N ILE A 201 19.43 -18.67 -5.14
CA ILE A 201 20.75 -18.07 -4.89
C ILE A 201 20.67 -16.98 -3.81
N TYR A 202 19.61 -16.18 -3.84
CA TYR A 202 19.36 -15.16 -2.83
C TYR A 202 19.28 -15.76 -1.41
N GLU A 203 18.61 -16.91 -1.23
CA GLU A 203 18.58 -17.64 0.04
C GLU A 203 19.96 -18.16 0.48
N LEU A 204 20.82 -18.54 -0.47
CA LEU A 204 22.20 -18.94 -0.14
C LEU A 204 23.05 -17.76 0.30
N VAL A 205 22.89 -16.60 -0.33
CA VAL A 205 23.54 -15.34 0.09
C VAL A 205 23.06 -14.94 1.51
N LYS A 206 21.77 -15.10 1.83
CA LYS A 206 21.27 -14.93 3.21
C LYS A 206 21.94 -15.88 4.19
N ASN A 207 22.14 -17.14 3.81
CA ASN A 207 22.81 -18.10 4.69
C ASN A 207 24.26 -17.70 4.98
N SER A 208 24.97 -17.12 4.02
CA SER A 208 26.30 -16.56 4.24
C SER A 208 26.27 -15.35 5.19
N TYR A 209 25.27 -14.47 5.04
CA TYR A 209 25.05 -13.37 5.99
C TYR A 209 24.85 -13.89 7.43
N ASP A 210 24.03 -14.95 7.58
CA ASP A 210 23.73 -15.60 8.87
C ASP A 210 24.91 -16.39 9.44
N ALA A 211 25.81 -16.86 8.59
CA ALA A 211 27.06 -17.51 8.98
C ALA A 211 28.11 -16.50 9.49
N ASP A 212 27.72 -15.24 9.67
CA ASP A 212 28.57 -14.14 10.12
C ASP A 212 29.75 -13.86 9.16
N ALA A 213 29.57 -14.17 7.87
CA ALA A 213 30.60 -13.98 6.85
C ALA A 213 30.82 -12.52 6.52
N LYS A 214 32.05 -12.08 6.30
CA LYS A 214 32.34 -10.71 5.82
C LYS A 214 31.94 -10.53 4.36
N ASP A 215 32.09 -11.58 3.58
CA ASP A 215 31.89 -11.58 2.14
C ASP A 215 31.34 -12.92 1.67
N VAL A 216 30.64 -12.87 0.54
CA VAL A 216 30.18 -14.03 -0.20
C VAL A 216 30.48 -13.85 -1.68
N ASP A 217 31.20 -14.81 -2.24
CA ASP A 217 31.48 -14.92 -3.67
C ASP A 217 30.56 -15.95 -4.31
N VAL A 218 29.82 -15.53 -5.33
CA VAL A 218 28.96 -16.41 -6.13
C VAL A 218 29.50 -16.47 -7.55
N TYR A 219 30.04 -17.63 -7.94
CA TYR A 219 30.57 -17.88 -9.28
C TYR A 219 29.59 -18.71 -10.11
N PHE A 220 29.33 -18.27 -11.34
CA PHE A 220 28.53 -18.99 -12.31
C PHE A 220 29.43 -19.45 -13.47
N ASN A 221 29.59 -20.76 -13.61
CA ASN A 221 30.48 -21.39 -14.58
C ASN A 221 29.64 -22.14 -15.63
N ASN A 222 29.93 -21.92 -16.91
CA ASN A 222 29.34 -22.64 -18.05
C ASN A 222 27.80 -22.73 -18.03
N ILE A 223 27.12 -21.75 -17.44
CA ILE A 223 25.66 -21.72 -17.20
C ILE A 223 24.77 -21.68 -18.46
N GLY A 224 25.36 -21.65 -19.65
CA GLY A 224 24.69 -21.84 -20.93
C GLY A 224 24.52 -23.31 -21.32
N ASP A 225 25.21 -24.22 -20.62
CA ASP A 225 25.23 -25.66 -20.88
C ASP A 225 24.86 -26.42 -19.60
N LEU A 226 23.73 -27.13 -19.59
CA LEU A 226 23.24 -27.83 -18.41
C LEU A 226 24.16 -28.97 -17.95
N GLU A 227 24.94 -29.57 -18.85
CA GLU A 227 25.78 -30.72 -18.51
C GLU A 227 27.07 -30.32 -17.80
N ASP A 228 27.70 -29.21 -18.19
CA ASP A 228 28.95 -28.70 -17.60
C ASP A 228 28.75 -27.45 -16.71
N SER A 229 27.51 -26.99 -16.54
CA SER A 229 27.23 -25.84 -15.69
C SER A 229 27.42 -26.13 -14.20
N SER A 230 27.94 -25.12 -13.50
CA SER A 230 27.95 -25.13 -12.04
C SER A 230 27.82 -23.73 -11.44
N ILE A 231 27.22 -23.67 -10.27
CA ILE A 231 27.17 -22.47 -9.44
C ILE A 231 27.94 -22.77 -8.16
N ILE A 232 28.84 -21.87 -7.78
CA ILE A 232 29.63 -21.96 -6.56
C ILE A 232 29.26 -20.80 -5.67
N VAL A 233 28.87 -21.08 -4.42
CA VAL A 233 28.70 -20.10 -3.35
C VAL A 233 29.79 -20.33 -2.33
N LYS A 234 30.61 -19.32 -2.07
CA LYS A 234 31.71 -19.36 -1.11
C LYS A 234 31.57 -18.19 -0.14
N ASP A 235 31.59 -18.46 1.16
CA ASP A 235 31.57 -17.44 2.20
C ASP A 235 32.78 -17.51 3.13
N SER A 236 33.10 -16.37 3.75
CA SER A 236 34.14 -16.21 4.78
C SER A 236 33.60 -16.34 6.21
N GLY A 237 32.47 -17.05 6.38
CA GLY A 237 31.77 -17.19 7.65
C GLY A 237 32.48 -18.08 8.67
N LEU A 238 31.77 -18.38 9.76
CA LEU A 238 32.30 -19.20 10.85
C LEU A 238 32.57 -20.66 10.46
N GLY A 239 31.97 -21.12 9.37
CA GLY A 239 31.95 -22.52 8.96
C GLY A 239 31.06 -23.40 9.85
N MET A 240 30.85 -24.64 9.44
CA MET A 240 29.99 -25.61 10.11
C MET A 240 30.81 -26.66 10.86
N SER A 241 30.46 -26.91 12.12
CA SER A 241 30.93 -28.06 12.88
C SER A 241 30.16 -29.33 12.48
N GLU A 242 30.57 -30.49 12.99
CA GLU A 242 29.85 -31.75 12.75
C GLU A 242 28.43 -31.69 13.31
N ASP A 243 28.29 -31.15 14.51
CA ASP A 243 26.98 -30.92 15.16
C ASP A 243 26.08 -29.98 14.33
N VAL A 244 26.64 -28.88 13.80
CA VAL A 244 25.88 -27.97 12.93
C VAL A 244 25.52 -28.66 11.61
N LEU A 245 26.38 -29.50 11.05
CA LEU A 245 26.05 -30.26 9.84
C LEU A 245 24.90 -31.23 10.11
N GLU A 246 25.01 -32.06 11.15
CA GLU A 246 24.06 -33.14 11.45
C GLU A 246 22.71 -32.59 11.96
N ASN A 247 22.76 -31.75 12.98
CA ASN A 247 21.59 -31.33 13.77
C ASN A 247 21.03 -29.96 13.34
N VAL A 248 21.66 -29.27 12.38
CA VAL A 248 21.17 -27.99 11.85
C VAL A 248 21.04 -27.98 10.33
N TRP A 249 22.05 -28.43 9.60
CA TRP A 249 22.05 -28.43 8.13
C TRP A 249 21.42 -29.67 7.50
N LEU A 250 21.39 -30.83 8.15
CA LEU A 250 20.68 -32.02 7.64
C LEU A 250 19.30 -32.21 8.29
N GLU A 251 18.99 -31.53 9.40
CA GLU A 251 17.69 -31.61 10.10
C GLU A 251 16.71 -30.46 9.74
N PRO A 252 15.57 -30.73 9.05
CA PRO A 252 14.74 -29.65 8.52
C PRO A 252 13.85 -29.07 9.62
N GLY A 253 13.68 -27.74 9.64
CA GLY A 253 12.77 -27.10 10.61
C GLY A 253 13.40 -26.70 11.95
N THR A 254 14.74 -26.66 12.06
CA THR A 254 15.42 -26.38 13.33
C THR A 254 15.20 -24.94 13.81
N ALA A 255 14.93 -24.78 15.11
CA ALA A 255 14.80 -23.47 15.78
C ALA A 255 16.15 -22.83 16.16
N PHE A 256 17.26 -23.41 15.67
CA PHE A 256 18.64 -23.07 16.06
C PHE A 256 18.94 -21.57 15.96
N ARG A 257 18.42 -20.88 14.93
CA ARG A 257 18.71 -19.45 14.68
C ARG A 257 17.83 -18.47 15.48
N LYS A 258 16.68 -18.90 16.02
CA LYS A 258 15.78 -18.08 16.85
C LYS A 258 15.16 -18.97 17.94
N PRO A 259 15.90 -19.27 19.02
CA PRO A 259 15.38 -20.10 20.11
C PRO A 259 14.17 -19.44 20.77
N LEU A 260 13.24 -20.27 21.22
CA LEU A 260 12.13 -19.84 22.07
C LEU A 260 12.65 -19.69 23.50
N ASP A 261 12.35 -18.57 24.15
CA ASP A 261 12.57 -18.44 25.58
C ASP A 261 11.58 -19.30 26.38
N LYS A 262 11.75 -19.32 27.71
CA LYS A 262 10.90 -20.09 28.62
C LYS A 262 9.41 -19.72 28.56
N ASN A 263 9.07 -18.57 27.97
CA ASN A 263 7.71 -18.05 27.82
C ASN A 263 7.18 -18.22 26.38
N GLY A 264 7.92 -18.90 25.50
CA GLY A 264 7.52 -19.09 24.09
C GLY A 264 7.74 -17.86 23.20
N LYS A 265 8.47 -16.83 23.67
CA LYS A 265 8.83 -15.67 22.87
C LYS A 265 10.17 -15.92 22.16
N ARG A 266 10.22 -15.64 20.86
CA ARG A 266 11.45 -15.79 20.06
C ARG A 266 12.51 -14.80 20.55
N GLN A 267 13.68 -15.27 20.96
CA GLN A 267 14.82 -14.41 21.21
C GLN A 267 15.64 -14.23 19.93
N ILE A 268 16.00 -12.97 19.62
CA ILE A 268 16.91 -12.65 18.54
C ILE A 268 18.33 -12.79 19.09
N VAL A 269 19.04 -13.84 18.66
CA VAL A 269 20.46 -14.01 18.96
C VAL A 269 21.25 -13.36 17.83
N ARG A 270 22.00 -12.30 18.16
CA ARG A 270 22.86 -11.61 17.19
C ARG A 270 24.10 -12.45 16.87
N SER A 271 24.65 -12.28 15.66
CA SER A 271 25.88 -12.94 15.26
C SER A 271 27.08 -12.39 16.06
N PRO A 272 28.07 -13.22 16.40
CA PRO A 272 29.08 -12.86 17.40
C PRO A 272 30.12 -11.83 16.94
N ILE A 273 30.45 -11.74 15.65
CA ILE A 273 31.47 -10.83 15.10
C ILE A 273 30.85 -9.50 14.66
N TYR A 274 29.82 -9.57 13.82
CA TYR A 274 29.21 -8.39 13.20
C TYR A 274 27.90 -7.96 13.86
N GLU A 275 27.48 -8.63 14.94
CA GLU A 275 26.26 -8.35 15.72
C GLU A 275 24.99 -8.31 14.86
N ARG A 276 24.95 -9.14 13.80
CA ARG A 276 23.86 -9.16 12.83
C ARG A 276 22.67 -9.92 13.36
N VAL A 277 21.48 -9.49 12.95
CA VAL A 277 20.25 -10.24 13.19
C VAL A 277 20.11 -11.32 12.11
N PRO A 278 19.92 -12.62 12.44
CA PRO A 278 19.78 -13.68 11.45
C PRO A 278 18.57 -13.50 10.50
N MET A 279 18.82 -13.67 9.21
CA MET A 279 17.88 -13.67 8.09
C MET A 279 17.15 -15.01 7.88
N GLY A 280 17.61 -16.13 8.39
CA GLY A 280 16.97 -17.45 8.21
C GLY A 280 16.06 -17.83 9.38
N GLU A 281 14.83 -18.29 9.08
CA GLU A 281 13.81 -18.47 10.13
C GLU A 281 13.32 -19.90 10.37
N LYS A 282 13.53 -20.84 9.42
CA LYS A 282 12.83 -22.13 9.41
C LYS A 282 13.69 -23.35 9.06
N GLY A 283 15.01 -23.18 8.92
CA GLY A 283 15.90 -24.30 8.55
C GLY A 283 15.62 -24.92 7.16
N VAL A 284 14.85 -24.26 6.28
CA VAL A 284 14.49 -24.74 4.93
C VAL A 284 15.36 -24.13 3.82
N GLY A 285 16.17 -23.11 4.09
CA GLY A 285 16.99 -22.41 3.08
C GLY A 285 17.99 -23.30 2.34
N ARG A 286 18.33 -24.46 2.91
CA ARG A 286 19.13 -25.52 2.28
C ARG A 286 18.40 -26.35 1.23
N PHE A 287 17.10 -26.15 1.01
CA PHE A 287 16.42 -26.69 -0.17
C PHE A 287 16.66 -25.83 -1.41
N ALA A 288 17.21 -24.62 -1.26
CA ALA A 288 17.62 -23.75 -2.36
C ALA A 288 18.66 -24.43 -3.28
N VAL A 289 19.62 -25.14 -2.69
CA VAL A 289 20.63 -25.90 -3.46
C VAL A 289 19.99 -27.00 -4.31
N HIS A 290 18.90 -27.63 -3.83
CA HIS A 290 18.15 -28.63 -4.59
C HIS A 290 17.35 -28.02 -5.75
N LYS A 291 16.79 -26.80 -5.55
CA LYS A 291 16.10 -26.07 -6.63
C LYS A 291 17.04 -25.76 -7.79
N LEU A 292 18.31 -25.48 -7.49
CA LEU A 292 19.30 -25.05 -8.49
C LEU A 292 19.91 -26.21 -9.29
N GLY A 293 20.22 -27.33 -8.64
CA GLY A 293 20.89 -28.46 -9.30
C GLY A 293 20.74 -29.78 -8.55
N ASN A 294 21.13 -30.86 -9.23
CA ASN A 294 20.94 -32.21 -8.73
C ASN A 294 22.09 -32.72 -7.86
N VAL A 295 23.30 -32.20 -8.05
CA VAL A 295 24.50 -32.64 -7.33
C VAL A 295 25.07 -31.47 -6.54
N ILE A 296 25.30 -31.70 -5.24
CA ILE A 296 25.90 -30.72 -4.34
C ILE A 296 27.18 -31.29 -3.76
N LYS A 297 28.22 -30.46 -3.77
CA LYS A 297 29.43 -30.67 -3.00
C LYS A 297 29.59 -29.52 -2.02
N LEU A 298 29.62 -29.83 -0.74
CA LEU A 298 29.83 -28.86 0.34
C LEU A 298 31.14 -29.17 1.06
N ILE A 299 31.94 -28.12 1.27
CA ILE A 299 33.16 -28.14 2.09
C ILE A 299 33.03 -27.01 3.12
N SER A 300 33.29 -27.28 4.38
CA SER A 300 33.26 -26.24 5.41
C SER A 300 34.37 -26.43 6.44
N ARG A 301 35.04 -25.32 6.81
CA ARG A 301 36.03 -25.30 7.88
C ARG A 301 35.49 -24.47 9.04
N PRO A 302 35.21 -25.07 10.21
CA PRO A 302 34.69 -24.34 11.36
C PRO A 302 35.76 -23.52 12.08
N SER A 303 35.29 -22.52 12.81
CA SER A 303 36.08 -21.69 13.72
C SER A 303 35.37 -21.54 15.07
N ARG A 304 36.16 -21.29 16.12
CA ARG A 304 35.66 -20.94 17.44
C ARG A 304 35.83 -19.44 17.68
N ILE A 305 34.81 -18.82 18.26
CA ILE A 305 34.84 -17.42 18.64
C ILE A 305 35.22 -17.27 20.11
N ILE A 306 36.14 -16.34 20.37
CA ILE A 306 36.54 -15.94 21.73
C ILE A 306 35.94 -14.56 22.00
N LEU A 307 35.15 -14.47 23.06
CA LEU A 307 34.49 -13.25 23.54
C LEU A 307 35.16 -12.74 24.81
N ASP A 308 35.00 -11.45 25.12
CA ASP A 308 35.42 -10.86 26.40
C ASP A 308 34.38 -11.08 27.51
N GLU A 309 34.67 -10.57 28.71
CA GLU A 309 33.80 -10.66 29.90
C GLU A 309 32.44 -9.97 29.72
N HIS A 310 32.32 -9.08 28.72
CA HIS A 310 31.10 -8.37 28.37
C HIS A 310 30.40 -8.95 27.13
N GLY A 311 30.89 -10.08 26.60
CA GLY A 311 30.31 -10.77 25.45
C GLY A 311 30.71 -10.18 24.09
N LYS A 312 31.71 -9.31 24.02
CA LYS A 312 32.19 -8.68 22.79
C LYS A 312 33.26 -9.53 22.10
N PHE A 313 33.25 -9.53 20.77
CA PHE A 313 34.24 -10.24 19.96
C PHE A 313 35.69 -9.81 20.24
N LEU A 314 36.57 -10.78 20.56
CA LEU A 314 38.01 -10.58 20.68
C LEU A 314 38.78 -11.14 19.48
N ARG A 315 38.61 -12.43 19.19
CA ARG A 315 39.31 -13.11 18.09
C ARG A 315 38.61 -14.39 17.64
N LYS A 316 38.95 -14.84 16.42
CA LYS A 316 38.51 -16.09 15.80
C LYS A 316 39.67 -17.10 15.79
N GLU A 317 39.42 -18.34 16.21
CA GLU A 317 40.39 -19.45 16.21
C GLU A 317 39.94 -20.54 15.22
N LEU A 318 40.76 -20.89 14.23
CA LEU A 318 40.42 -21.91 13.24
C LEU A 318 40.52 -23.32 13.82
N LEU A 319 39.56 -24.19 13.50
CA LEU A 319 39.65 -25.59 13.88
C LEU A 319 40.50 -26.37 12.86
N ASN A 320 41.16 -27.43 13.33
CA ASN A 320 42.10 -28.23 12.54
C ASN A 320 41.42 -29.41 11.83
N TYR A 321 40.23 -29.17 11.29
CA TYR A 321 39.54 -30.13 10.43
C TYR A 321 38.62 -29.42 9.44
N GLU A 322 38.35 -30.08 8.32
CA GLU A 322 37.32 -29.72 7.36
C GLU A 322 36.28 -30.81 7.24
N ILE A 323 35.03 -30.41 7.00
CA ILE A 323 33.96 -31.33 6.69
C ILE A 323 33.67 -31.26 5.20
N LYS A 324 33.56 -32.42 4.56
CA LYS A 324 33.18 -32.56 3.17
C LYS A 324 31.95 -33.46 3.05
N VAL A 325 30.91 -32.99 2.38
CA VAL A 325 29.71 -33.79 2.07
C VAL A 325 29.37 -33.65 0.59
N GLU A 326 29.02 -34.77 -0.04
CA GLU A 326 28.55 -34.80 -1.43
C GLU A 326 27.18 -35.48 -1.47
N ILE A 327 26.19 -34.80 -2.06
CA ILE A 327 24.79 -35.25 -2.11
C ILE A 327 24.35 -35.26 -3.56
N ASP A 328 23.84 -36.40 -4.02
CA ASP A 328 23.15 -36.54 -5.30
C ASP A 328 21.64 -36.74 -5.06
N TRP A 329 20.86 -35.70 -5.34
CA TRP A 329 19.42 -35.71 -5.11
C TRP A 329 18.64 -36.69 -5.99
N ARG A 330 19.24 -37.18 -7.08
CA ARG A 330 18.62 -38.23 -7.92
C ARG A 330 18.45 -39.54 -7.16
N SER A 331 19.14 -39.73 -6.05
CA SER A 331 18.93 -40.88 -5.16
C SER A 331 17.65 -40.78 -4.32
N PHE A 332 17.12 -39.56 -4.10
CA PHE A 332 15.95 -39.28 -3.25
C PHE A 332 14.61 -39.40 -3.99
N THR A 333 14.62 -39.46 -5.32
CA THR A 333 13.41 -39.67 -6.16
C THR A 333 12.95 -41.12 -6.20
N GLN A 334 13.71 -42.05 -5.61
CA GLN A 334 13.35 -43.46 -5.50
C GLN A 334 12.26 -43.67 -4.42
N SER A 335 11.41 -44.68 -4.58
CA SER A 335 10.32 -45.07 -3.64
C SER A 335 10.79 -45.60 -2.27
N LYS A 336 11.92 -45.10 -1.74
CA LYS A 336 12.50 -45.46 -0.44
C LYS A 336 11.92 -44.58 0.67
N TYR A 337 11.96 -45.07 1.91
CA TYR A 337 11.69 -44.21 3.06
C TYR A 337 12.86 -43.25 3.29
N LEU A 338 12.58 -42.09 3.85
CA LEU A 338 13.62 -41.09 4.10
C LEU A 338 14.72 -41.63 5.04
N SER A 339 14.36 -42.47 6.01
CA SER A 339 15.28 -43.16 6.91
C SER A 339 16.30 -44.07 6.21
N ASP A 340 15.99 -44.51 4.98
CA ASP A 340 16.78 -45.49 4.26
C ASP A 340 17.79 -44.83 3.30
N VAL A 341 17.71 -43.51 3.13
CA VAL A 341 18.66 -42.73 2.32
C VAL A 341 19.80 -42.26 3.22
N LYS A 342 20.99 -42.85 3.04
CA LYS A 342 22.18 -42.48 3.80
C LYS A 342 22.94 -41.35 3.11
N ILE A 343 23.27 -40.31 3.87
CA ILE A 343 24.19 -39.25 3.46
C ILE A 343 25.51 -39.48 4.21
N GLU A 344 26.61 -39.62 3.48
CA GLU A 344 27.94 -39.77 4.05
C GLU A 344 28.69 -38.45 3.98
N TYR A 345 29.40 -38.10 5.06
CA TYR A 345 30.32 -36.97 5.10
C TYR A 345 31.70 -37.43 5.57
N THR A 346 32.74 -36.71 5.17
CA THR A 346 34.14 -36.99 5.54
C THR A 346 34.69 -35.84 6.38
N LYS A 347 35.32 -36.19 7.51
CA LYS A 347 36.12 -35.27 8.31
C LYS A 347 37.59 -35.38 7.91
N ASN A 348 38.10 -34.35 7.24
CA ASN A 348 39.49 -34.25 6.85
C ASN A 348 40.30 -33.52 7.94
N THR A 349 41.39 -34.12 8.41
CA THR A 349 42.29 -33.50 9.41
C THR A 349 43.67 -33.17 8.83
N ASP A 350 43.91 -33.46 7.55
CA ASP A 350 45.16 -33.13 6.87
C ASP A 350 45.15 -31.68 6.37
N ILE A 351 45.80 -30.81 7.14
CA ILE A 351 45.81 -29.35 6.94
C ILE A 351 46.34 -28.94 5.55
N GLU A 352 47.30 -29.67 4.98
CA GLU A 352 47.87 -29.32 3.67
C GLU A 352 46.85 -29.48 2.54
N SER A 353 45.92 -30.43 2.72
CA SER A 353 44.85 -30.76 1.79
C SER A 353 43.57 -29.92 1.97
N PHE A 354 43.55 -29.02 2.97
CA PHE A 354 42.38 -28.19 3.24
C PHE A 354 42.09 -27.21 2.09
N TYR A 355 40.80 -27.02 1.81
CA TYR A 355 40.32 -26.00 0.89
C TYR A 355 40.47 -24.60 1.51
N PHE A 356 40.04 -24.44 2.76
CA PHE A 356 40.20 -23.24 3.56
C PHE A 356 41.46 -23.35 4.40
N LYS A 357 42.61 -22.89 3.89
CA LYS A 357 43.92 -23.02 4.57
C LYS A 357 44.14 -22.01 5.69
N GLU A 358 43.81 -20.75 5.43
CA GLU A 358 44.10 -19.63 6.34
C GLU A 358 42.83 -19.00 6.92
N ASP A 359 41.65 -19.53 6.61
CA ASP A 359 40.38 -18.97 7.05
C ASP A 359 39.36 -20.07 7.40
N SER A 360 38.22 -19.66 7.95
CA SER A 360 37.01 -20.48 8.06
C SER A 360 36.01 -20.08 6.98
N GLY A 361 35.01 -20.92 6.75
CA GLY A 361 33.96 -20.59 5.80
C GLY A 361 33.27 -21.81 5.26
N THR A 362 32.36 -21.57 4.30
CA THR A 362 31.63 -22.64 3.62
C THR A 362 31.73 -22.46 2.11
N TYR A 363 31.97 -23.57 1.43
CA TYR A 363 32.00 -23.69 -0.02
C TYR A 363 30.90 -24.66 -0.43
N ILE A 364 30.02 -24.22 -1.32
CA ILE A 364 28.95 -25.03 -1.89
C ILE A 364 29.06 -24.96 -3.40
N ARG A 365 29.36 -26.09 -4.04
CA ARG A 365 29.28 -26.27 -5.49
C ARG A 365 28.01 -27.03 -5.85
N ILE A 366 27.20 -26.41 -6.70
CA ILE A 366 25.98 -26.96 -7.25
C ILE A 366 26.25 -27.25 -8.72
N SER A 367 26.10 -28.50 -9.13
CA SER A 367 26.35 -28.97 -10.50
C SER A 367 25.15 -29.76 -11.03
N SER A 368 25.13 -29.98 -12.36
CA SER A 368 23.95 -30.51 -13.06
C SER A 368 22.74 -29.62 -12.79
N LEU A 369 22.84 -28.36 -13.21
CA LEU A 369 21.81 -27.36 -12.98
C LEU A 369 20.51 -27.79 -13.66
N LYS A 370 19.37 -27.42 -13.06
CA LYS A 370 18.04 -27.75 -13.61
C LYS A 370 17.61 -26.78 -14.72
N GLU A 371 18.19 -25.58 -14.79
CA GLU A 371 17.80 -24.52 -15.71
C GLU A 371 19.00 -23.71 -16.23
N ILE A 372 18.87 -23.19 -17.46
CA ILE A 372 19.86 -22.32 -18.11
C ILE A 372 19.70 -20.90 -17.57
N TRP A 373 20.80 -20.28 -17.16
CA TRP A 373 20.79 -18.89 -16.71
C TRP A 373 20.91 -17.93 -17.88
N ASN A 374 20.11 -16.87 -17.85
CA ASN A 374 20.15 -15.80 -18.85
C ASN A 374 20.47 -14.44 -18.22
N ARG A 375 20.73 -13.44 -19.09
CA ARG A 375 21.04 -12.07 -18.67
C ARG A 375 19.95 -11.43 -17.80
N GLY A 376 18.67 -11.76 -18.05
CA GLY A 376 17.55 -11.26 -17.26
C GLY A 376 17.63 -11.72 -15.80
N MET A 377 17.85 -13.02 -15.59
CA MET A 377 18.04 -13.63 -14.26
C MET A 377 19.26 -13.06 -13.54
N ALA A 378 20.38 -12.88 -14.25
CA ALA A 378 21.59 -12.28 -13.68
C ALA A 378 21.35 -10.85 -13.17
N ARG A 379 20.65 -10.02 -13.96
CA ARG A 379 20.28 -8.66 -13.54
C ARG A 379 19.26 -8.67 -12.41
N GLN A 380 18.31 -9.60 -12.41
CA GLN A 380 17.35 -9.77 -11.33
C GLN A 380 18.05 -10.13 -10.01
N LEU A 381 18.98 -11.08 -10.04
CA LEU A 381 19.80 -11.42 -8.87
C LEU A 381 20.60 -10.20 -8.38
N LYS A 382 21.24 -9.46 -9.30
CA LYS A 382 21.97 -8.24 -8.94
C LYS A 382 21.05 -7.22 -8.25
N ARG A 383 19.81 -7.02 -8.72
CA ARG A 383 18.83 -6.14 -8.05
C ARG A 383 18.48 -6.62 -6.64
N HIS A 384 18.19 -7.91 -6.44
CA HIS A 384 17.87 -8.45 -5.12
C HIS A 384 19.04 -8.35 -4.14
N THR A 385 20.26 -8.60 -4.61
CA THR A 385 21.48 -8.47 -3.78
C THR A 385 21.81 -7.02 -3.43
N VAL A 386 21.68 -6.07 -4.38
CA VAL A 386 21.88 -4.63 -4.12
C VAL A 386 20.84 -4.10 -3.12
N SER A 387 19.60 -4.54 -3.24
CA SER A 387 18.52 -4.12 -2.35
C SER A 387 18.49 -4.88 -1.02
N MET A 388 19.29 -5.93 -0.85
CA MET A 388 19.32 -6.76 0.36
C MET A 388 19.82 -5.99 1.58
N VAL A 389 20.81 -5.14 1.35
CA VAL A 389 21.52 -4.41 2.40
C VAL A 389 21.11 -2.95 2.33
N SER A 390 20.81 -2.37 3.48
CA SER A 390 20.56 -0.93 3.59
C SER A 390 21.72 -0.13 2.97
N PRO A 391 21.46 0.93 2.17
CA PRO A 391 22.51 1.84 1.71
C PRO A 391 23.30 2.52 2.84
N LYS A 392 22.71 2.57 4.06
CA LYS A 392 23.36 3.07 5.28
C LYS A 392 24.09 2.00 6.07
N ASN A 393 23.98 0.72 5.69
CA ASN A 393 24.77 -0.29 6.35
C ASN A 393 26.26 -0.03 6.06
N ASP A 394 27.12 -0.32 7.03
CA ASP A 394 28.55 -0.19 6.83
C ASP A 394 28.96 -1.17 5.70
N PRO A 395 29.45 -0.68 4.55
CA PRO A 395 29.82 -1.52 3.42
C PRO A 395 30.95 -2.52 3.76
N GLN A 396 31.64 -2.33 4.88
CA GLN A 396 32.63 -3.29 5.40
C GLN A 396 32.00 -4.48 6.13
N LYS A 397 30.71 -4.42 6.50
CA LYS A 397 30.04 -5.48 7.23
C LYS A 397 29.74 -6.66 6.35
N PHE A 398 29.12 -6.53 5.18
CA PHE A 398 28.79 -7.68 4.32
C PHE A 398 28.89 -7.36 2.83
N ILE A 399 29.77 -8.03 2.10
CA ILE A 399 30.04 -7.80 0.68
C ILE A 399 29.51 -8.97 -0.16
N ILE A 400 28.72 -8.66 -1.18
CA ILE A 400 28.16 -9.66 -2.10
C ILE A 400 28.81 -9.51 -3.49
N ASN A 401 29.62 -10.50 -3.87
CA ASN A 401 30.29 -10.56 -5.16
C ASN A 401 29.59 -11.56 -6.09
N LEU A 402 29.09 -11.08 -7.22
CA LEU A 402 28.46 -11.92 -8.25
C LEU A 402 29.36 -11.98 -9.48
N ASN A 403 29.85 -13.16 -9.84
CA ASN A 403 30.72 -13.38 -10.99
C ASN A 403 30.08 -14.35 -11.99
N PHE A 404 29.65 -13.82 -13.14
CA PHE A 404 29.05 -14.59 -14.23
C PHE A 404 30.05 -15.05 -15.29
N ASN A 405 31.34 -14.71 -15.15
CA ASN A 405 32.39 -14.92 -16.16
C ASN A 405 32.01 -14.37 -17.54
N ASN A 406 31.20 -13.31 -17.57
CA ASN A 406 30.71 -12.67 -18.78
C ASN A 406 30.32 -11.21 -18.51
N ASN A 407 29.91 -10.51 -19.57
CA ASN A 407 29.61 -9.08 -19.56
C ASN A 407 28.13 -8.78 -19.25
N TRP A 408 27.37 -9.73 -18.68
CA TRP A 408 25.93 -9.52 -18.44
C TRP A 408 25.63 -8.42 -17.43
N LEU A 409 26.54 -8.21 -16.47
CA LEU A 409 26.49 -7.17 -15.45
C LEU A 409 27.26 -5.90 -15.82
N ASP A 410 27.96 -5.87 -16.96
CA ASP A 410 28.61 -4.64 -17.44
C ASP A 410 27.58 -3.52 -17.57
N ARG A 411 27.97 -2.30 -17.16
CA ARG A 411 27.10 -1.12 -17.15
C ARG A 411 25.87 -1.27 -16.25
N PHE A 412 25.95 -2.07 -15.18
CA PHE A 412 24.97 -1.99 -14.10
C PHE A 412 25.14 -0.64 -13.38
N PRO A 413 24.10 0.19 -13.25
CA PRO A 413 24.25 1.54 -12.74
C PRO A 413 24.50 1.57 -11.23
N ASP A 414 25.26 2.55 -10.75
CA ASP A 414 25.47 2.79 -9.32
C ASP A 414 24.26 3.51 -8.71
N VAL A 415 23.66 2.89 -7.69
CA VAL A 415 22.51 3.46 -6.97
C VAL A 415 22.95 4.69 -6.18
N ASN A 416 24.15 4.71 -5.60
CA ASN A 416 24.62 5.83 -4.78
C ASN A 416 24.80 7.10 -5.63
N GLU A 417 25.32 6.96 -6.85
CA GLU A 417 25.39 8.06 -7.81
C GLU A 417 23.99 8.62 -8.10
N LEU A 418 23.01 7.75 -8.31
CA LEU A 418 21.62 8.13 -8.55
C LEU A 418 21.00 8.90 -7.37
N LEU A 419 21.14 8.39 -6.15
CA LEU A 419 20.62 9.03 -4.93
C LEU A 419 21.23 10.43 -4.74
N SER A 420 22.52 10.59 -5.08
CA SER A 420 23.20 11.89 -4.99
C SER A 420 22.59 12.95 -5.92
N GLN A 421 22.15 12.54 -7.12
CA GLN A 421 21.54 13.38 -8.15
C GLN A 421 20.04 13.63 -7.95
N ALA A 422 19.41 13.06 -6.92
CA ALA A 422 17.98 13.23 -6.67
C ALA A 422 17.63 14.70 -6.43
N PRO A 423 16.69 15.28 -7.22
CA PRO A 423 16.30 16.68 -7.05
C PRO A 423 15.62 16.96 -5.73
N TYR A 424 14.78 16.03 -5.28
CA TYR A 424 14.02 16.15 -4.04
C TYR A 424 14.46 15.03 -3.10
N LYS A 425 14.84 15.40 -1.88
CA LYS A 425 15.29 14.49 -0.83
C LYS A 425 14.49 14.74 0.44
N LEU A 426 14.08 13.66 1.08
CA LEU A 426 13.43 13.65 2.39
C LEU A 426 14.25 12.80 3.35
N THR A 427 14.43 13.30 4.56
CA THR A 427 14.81 12.50 5.73
C THR A 427 13.82 12.79 6.84
N ALA A 428 13.10 11.77 7.30
CA ALA A 428 12.17 11.88 8.41
C ALA A 428 12.54 10.88 9.51
N ILE A 429 12.58 11.32 10.76
CA ILE A 429 12.83 10.46 11.93
C ILE A 429 11.65 10.67 12.88
N LEU A 430 11.01 9.59 13.29
CA LEU A 430 9.91 9.61 14.23
C LEU A 430 10.24 8.73 15.43
N ASP A 431 10.27 9.33 16.60
CA ASP A 431 10.49 8.60 17.85
C ASP A 431 9.21 7.93 18.37
N ARG A 432 9.33 7.14 19.43
CA ARG A 432 8.19 6.43 20.05
C ARG A 432 7.11 7.34 20.63
N ASN A 433 7.45 8.62 20.88
CA ASN A 433 6.58 9.61 21.49
C ASN A 433 5.93 10.52 20.45
N TYR A 434 5.95 10.15 19.17
CA TYR A 434 5.42 10.93 18.04
C TYR A 434 6.17 12.23 17.73
N ASN A 435 7.42 12.40 18.21
CA ASN A 435 8.23 13.53 17.79
C ASN A 435 8.82 13.24 16.42
N LEU A 436 8.38 13.99 15.42
CA LEU A 436 8.89 13.93 14.06
C LEU A 436 9.98 14.97 13.88
N THR A 437 11.15 14.57 13.40
CA THR A 437 12.12 15.43 12.72
C THR A 437 11.92 15.26 11.23
N PHE A 438 11.74 16.35 10.48
CA PHE A 438 11.49 16.31 9.04
C PHE A 438 12.44 17.26 8.32
N GLU A 439 13.36 16.68 7.56
CA GLU A 439 14.29 17.40 6.69
C GLU A 439 13.89 17.22 5.23
N TYR A 440 13.88 18.31 4.49
CA TYR A 440 13.61 18.32 3.06
C TYR A 440 14.66 19.14 2.31
N GLU A 441 15.10 18.65 1.16
CA GLU A 441 16.05 19.34 0.30
C GLU A 441 15.61 19.26 -1.17
N PHE A 442 15.56 20.41 -1.81
CA PHE A 442 15.39 20.56 -3.25
C PHE A 442 16.61 21.26 -3.87
N ARG A 443 17.24 20.59 -4.84
CA ARG A 443 18.35 21.14 -5.65
C ARG A 443 18.36 20.54 -7.05
N LEU A 444 18.60 21.36 -8.07
CA LEU A 444 18.79 20.90 -9.44
C LEU A 444 20.29 20.94 -9.81
N ALA A 445 20.85 19.78 -10.14
CA ALA A 445 22.29 19.65 -10.39
C ALA A 445 22.78 20.50 -11.57
N ASN A 446 21.98 20.60 -12.64
CA ASN A 446 22.37 21.30 -13.86
C ASN A 446 21.75 22.71 -14.00
N ASN A 447 20.90 23.14 -13.05
CA ASN A 447 20.19 24.41 -13.15
C ASN A 447 20.03 25.08 -11.78
N SER A 448 21.08 25.76 -11.34
CA SER A 448 21.10 26.50 -10.07
C SER A 448 20.24 27.78 -10.08
N ALA A 449 19.80 28.26 -11.25
CA ALA A 449 19.06 29.53 -11.38
C ALA A 449 17.64 29.47 -10.78
N VAL A 450 17.04 28.28 -10.67
CA VAL A 450 15.75 28.06 -9.99
C VAL A 450 15.88 28.21 -8.46
N GLY A 451 17.11 28.13 -7.95
CA GLY A 451 17.43 28.19 -6.53
C GLY A 451 17.24 26.85 -5.82
N ALA A 452 17.75 26.76 -4.59
CA ALA A 452 17.59 25.63 -3.69
C ALA A 452 16.52 25.94 -2.63
N HIS A 453 15.91 24.90 -2.08
CA HIS A 453 15.02 24.99 -0.93
C HIS A 453 15.42 23.91 0.08
N ILE A 454 15.73 24.29 1.31
CA ILE A 454 16.25 23.39 2.34
C ILE A 454 15.50 23.66 3.63
N LEU A 455 14.85 22.64 4.18
CA LEU A 455 14.20 22.64 5.48
C LEU A 455 14.99 21.71 6.40
N LYS A 456 15.57 22.27 7.47
CA LYS A 456 16.28 21.54 8.53
C LYS A 456 16.12 22.27 9.85
N ASN A 457 15.87 21.53 10.93
CA ASN A 457 15.64 22.09 12.26
C ASN A 457 14.51 23.13 12.30
N ASP A 458 13.49 22.96 11.45
CA ASP A 458 12.38 23.89 11.33
C ASP A 458 11.28 23.50 12.33
N LYS A 459 11.02 24.38 13.31
CA LYS A 459 10.04 24.14 14.38
C LYS A 459 8.62 23.87 13.90
N ASN A 460 8.26 24.29 12.69
CA ASN A 460 6.93 24.03 12.12
C ASN A 460 6.77 22.56 11.68
N TYR A 461 7.89 21.87 11.47
CA TYR A 461 7.99 20.49 11.02
C TYR A 461 8.50 19.56 12.12
N ASP A 462 9.51 20.02 12.86
CA ASP A 462 10.14 19.32 13.97
C ASP A 462 9.30 19.47 15.22
N LYS A 463 8.29 18.60 15.35
CA LYS A 463 7.28 18.68 16.39
C LYS A 463 6.66 17.33 16.69
N ASN A 464 5.90 17.30 17.78
CA ASN A 464 5.01 16.20 18.05
C ASN A 464 3.84 16.17 17.05
N ILE A 465 3.66 15.06 16.33
CA ILE A 465 2.67 14.93 15.26
C ILE A 465 1.40 14.19 15.67
N ILE A 466 1.26 13.77 16.93
CA ILE A 466 0.12 12.95 17.37
C ILE A 466 -1.23 13.60 17.08
N GLY A 467 -1.34 14.91 17.28
CA GLY A 467 -2.53 15.68 16.91
C GLY A 467 -2.72 15.74 15.40
N SER A 468 -1.64 15.91 14.65
CA SER A 468 -1.68 15.95 13.17
C SER A 468 -2.09 14.61 12.54
N LEU A 469 -1.91 13.49 13.26
CA LEU A 469 -2.39 12.16 12.86
C LEU A 469 -3.87 11.91 13.20
N ARG A 470 -4.46 12.70 14.12
CA ARG A 470 -5.83 12.48 14.62
C ARG A 470 -6.88 12.41 13.50
N PRO A 471 -6.90 13.29 12.47
CA PRO A 471 -7.86 13.17 11.38
C PRO A 471 -7.68 11.91 10.52
N LEU A 472 -6.45 11.44 10.32
CA LEU A 472 -6.18 10.21 9.57
C LEU A 472 -6.67 8.98 10.33
N PHE A 473 -6.42 8.93 11.64
CA PHE A 473 -6.94 7.86 12.49
C PHE A 473 -8.47 7.89 12.60
N ARG A 474 -9.07 9.09 12.67
CA ARG A 474 -10.52 9.25 12.65
C ARG A 474 -11.10 8.62 11.39
N LYS A 475 -10.59 9.02 10.23
CA LYS A 475 -11.00 8.47 8.92
C LYS A 475 -10.83 6.95 8.87
N TYR A 476 -9.71 6.43 9.37
CA TYR A 476 -9.47 4.99 9.47
C TYR A 476 -10.56 4.28 10.29
N TYR A 477 -10.94 4.81 11.45
CA TYR A 477 -11.99 4.20 12.27
C TYR A 477 -13.39 4.37 11.67
N GLU A 478 -13.67 5.49 11.02
CA GLU A 478 -14.92 5.70 10.27
C GLU A 478 -15.07 4.70 9.13
N GLU A 479 -13.99 4.45 8.37
CA GLU A 479 -13.95 3.44 7.29
C GLU A 479 -14.11 2.00 7.81
N LYS A 480 -13.75 1.75 9.07
CA LYS A 480 -13.96 0.47 9.76
C LYS A 480 -15.34 0.36 10.41
N GLY A 481 -16.19 1.39 10.32
CA GLY A 481 -17.56 1.36 10.82
C GLY A 481 -17.69 1.53 12.35
N TYR A 482 -16.67 2.07 13.02
CA TYR A 482 -16.76 2.37 14.46
C TYR A 482 -17.79 3.48 14.75
N GLU A 483 -18.39 3.42 15.93
CA GLU A 483 -19.31 4.46 16.40
C GLU A 483 -18.57 5.73 16.82
N VAL A 484 -19.18 6.88 16.58
CA VAL A 484 -18.58 8.20 16.83
C VAL A 484 -18.02 8.32 18.26
N ASP A 485 -18.78 7.90 19.28
CA ASP A 485 -18.34 8.00 20.68
C ASP A 485 -17.16 7.08 20.99
N VAL A 486 -17.11 5.91 20.34
CA VAL A 486 -15.99 4.97 20.43
C VAL A 486 -14.77 5.54 19.73
N ILE A 487 -14.94 6.18 18.57
CA ILE A 487 -13.87 6.85 17.84
C ILE A 487 -13.21 7.93 18.70
N GLU A 488 -13.99 8.83 19.31
CA GLU A 488 -13.41 9.86 20.20
C GLU A 488 -12.63 9.24 21.36
N THR A 489 -13.17 8.18 21.98
CA THR A 489 -12.51 7.48 23.08
C THR A 489 -11.17 6.87 22.64
N LEU A 490 -11.13 6.23 21.47
CA LEU A 490 -9.91 5.63 20.89
C LEU A 490 -8.88 6.70 20.48
N LEU A 491 -9.33 7.83 19.93
CA LEU A 491 -8.44 8.93 19.57
C LEU A 491 -7.86 9.61 20.81
N ASP A 492 -8.64 9.74 21.88
CA ASP A 492 -8.17 10.31 23.15
C ASP A 492 -7.21 9.36 23.87
N SER A 493 -7.49 8.05 23.91
CA SER A 493 -6.58 7.07 24.52
C SER A 493 -5.24 6.99 23.80
N LYS A 494 -5.22 7.12 22.46
CA LYS A 494 -3.99 7.15 21.67
C LYS A 494 -3.04 8.28 22.07
N SER A 495 -3.57 9.41 22.52
CA SER A 495 -2.74 10.53 22.95
C SER A 495 -1.77 10.19 24.08
N LEU A 496 -2.03 9.07 24.78
CA LEU A 496 -1.32 8.61 25.96
C LEU A 496 -0.40 7.39 25.70
N GLU A 497 -0.54 6.71 24.56
CA GLU A 497 0.20 5.49 24.25
C GLU A 497 1.38 5.75 23.30
N PRO A 498 2.53 5.07 23.47
CA PRO A 498 3.63 5.17 22.53
C PRO A 498 3.33 4.45 21.20
N ILE A 499 4.06 4.82 20.14
CA ILE A 499 3.93 4.17 18.82
C ILE A 499 4.16 2.66 18.95
N PRO A 500 3.19 1.81 18.53
CA PRO A 500 3.23 0.38 18.81
C PRO A 500 4.35 -0.35 18.08
N PHE A 501 4.80 0.19 16.94
CA PHE A 501 5.86 -0.37 16.10
C PHE A 501 7.24 0.29 16.32
N GLY A 502 7.37 1.14 17.33
CA GLY A 502 8.63 1.77 17.69
C GLY A 502 9.07 2.90 16.76
N GLU A 503 10.36 3.19 16.78
CA GLU A 503 10.96 4.31 16.04
C GLU A 503 11.10 3.99 14.56
N ILE A 504 10.92 5.02 13.72
CA ILE A 504 11.08 4.90 12.27
C ILE A 504 12.01 5.99 11.75
N MET A 505 12.87 5.63 10.81
CA MET A 505 13.58 6.58 9.95
C MET A 505 13.14 6.33 8.51
N MET A 506 12.80 7.38 7.78
CA MET A 506 12.41 7.31 6.38
C MET A 506 13.31 8.22 5.54
N GLU A 507 13.77 7.70 4.42
CA GLU A 507 14.46 8.45 3.39
C GLU A 507 13.71 8.30 2.07
N LEU A 508 13.59 9.40 1.32
CA LEU A 508 12.94 9.37 0.01
C LEU A 508 13.68 10.26 -0.97
N TYR A 509 13.94 9.71 -2.15
CA TYR A 509 14.60 10.36 -3.27
C TYR A 509 13.65 10.36 -4.45
N SER A 510 13.20 11.54 -4.87
CA SER A 510 12.15 11.69 -5.89
C SER A 510 12.68 12.37 -7.15
N TYR A 511 12.15 11.97 -8.31
CA TYR A 511 12.57 12.47 -9.63
C TYR A 511 11.38 12.90 -10.49
N ASP A 512 11.57 13.95 -11.29
CA ASP A 512 10.66 14.28 -12.38
C ASP A 512 11.17 13.71 -13.70
N LEU A 513 10.35 12.89 -14.36
CA LEU A 513 10.77 12.08 -15.51
C LEU A 513 10.41 12.68 -16.88
N ASP A 514 9.82 13.87 -16.90
CA ASP A 514 9.59 14.60 -18.14
C ASP A 514 10.90 15.13 -18.73
N SER A 515 10.97 15.19 -20.05
CA SER A 515 12.19 15.52 -20.79
C SER A 515 12.74 16.91 -20.47
N THR A 516 11.89 17.84 -20.06
CA THR A 516 12.29 19.20 -19.66
C THR A 516 13.01 19.17 -18.31
N SER A 517 12.41 18.53 -17.30
CA SER A 517 12.99 18.41 -15.96
C SER A 517 14.30 17.64 -15.99
N LEU A 518 14.37 16.54 -16.76
CA LEU A 518 15.56 15.70 -16.80
C LEU A 518 16.82 16.43 -17.28
N LYS A 519 16.69 17.46 -18.11
CA LYS A 519 17.84 18.29 -18.54
C LYS A 519 18.46 19.07 -17.38
N ASP A 520 17.63 19.50 -16.44
CA ASP A 520 18.05 20.22 -15.24
C ASP A 520 18.59 19.29 -14.14
N ILE A 521 18.39 17.97 -14.29
CA ILE A 521 18.74 16.94 -13.31
C ILE A 521 20.01 16.19 -13.71
N THR A 522 20.12 15.76 -14.97
CA THR A 522 21.21 14.88 -15.41
C THR A 522 21.55 15.07 -16.88
N TYR A 523 22.82 14.85 -17.24
CA TYR A 523 23.27 14.80 -18.63
C TYR A 523 22.99 13.45 -19.31
N THR A 524 22.56 12.42 -18.55
CA THR A 524 22.26 11.09 -19.09
C THR A 524 20.84 10.57 -18.75
N PRO A 525 19.77 11.22 -19.26
CA PRO A 525 18.38 10.88 -18.93
C PRO A 525 17.99 9.41 -19.14
N ASP A 526 18.50 8.77 -20.19
CA ASP A 526 18.18 7.38 -20.53
C ASP A 526 18.76 6.38 -19.53
N ILE A 527 19.97 6.68 -19.02
CA ILE A 527 20.62 5.90 -17.98
C ILE A 527 19.79 6.04 -16.70
N LEU A 528 19.49 7.27 -16.27
CA LEU A 528 18.67 7.57 -15.08
C LEU A 528 17.34 6.81 -15.09
N LYS A 529 16.57 6.91 -16.19
CA LYS A 529 15.28 6.21 -16.34
C LYS A 529 15.42 4.70 -16.22
N LYS A 530 16.50 4.14 -16.78
CA LYS A 530 16.76 2.70 -16.73
C LYS A 530 17.11 2.25 -15.32
N VAL A 531 17.96 3.01 -14.59
CA VAL A 531 18.30 2.72 -13.19
C VAL A 531 17.06 2.80 -12.31
N LEU A 532 16.30 3.88 -12.45
CA LEU A 532 15.12 4.15 -11.64
C LEU A 532 14.06 3.05 -11.83
N ARG A 533 13.84 2.60 -13.07
CA ARG A 533 12.95 1.45 -13.36
C ARG A 533 13.38 0.17 -12.65
N ASP A 534 14.68 -0.04 -12.46
CA ASP A 534 15.22 -1.21 -11.80
C ASP A 534 15.18 -1.09 -10.25
N GLN A 535 15.03 0.11 -9.68
CA GLN A 535 15.22 0.36 -8.23
C GLN A 535 14.11 1.17 -7.55
N TYR A 536 13.06 1.58 -8.27
CA TYR A 536 11.96 2.38 -7.71
C TYR A 536 11.22 1.66 -6.58
N GLY A 537 10.40 2.41 -5.86
CA GLY A 537 9.60 1.93 -4.76
C GLY A 537 10.21 2.20 -3.39
N ILE A 538 9.33 2.22 -2.39
CA ILE A 538 9.68 2.46 -1.00
C ILE A 538 9.86 1.10 -0.31
N LYS A 539 11.11 0.81 0.07
CA LYS A 539 11.54 -0.44 0.68
C LYS A 539 11.52 -0.32 2.20
N VAL A 540 11.20 -1.40 2.90
CA VAL A 540 11.19 -1.44 4.36
C VAL A 540 12.35 -2.30 4.86
N PHE A 541 13.05 -1.81 5.87
CA PHE A 541 14.13 -2.48 6.57
C PHE A 541 13.79 -2.54 8.05
N LYS A 542 14.10 -3.67 8.68
CA LYS A 542 13.99 -3.89 10.12
C LYS A 542 15.38 -4.28 10.63
N GLY A 543 16.04 -3.35 11.32
CA GLY A 543 17.48 -3.38 11.55
C GLY A 543 18.24 -3.28 10.22
N ASP A 544 19.22 -4.15 10.04
CA ASP A 544 20.01 -4.24 8.80
C ASP A 544 19.30 -4.98 7.66
N LEU A 545 18.09 -5.50 7.90
CA LEU A 545 17.44 -6.47 7.03
C LEU A 545 16.27 -5.91 6.25
N ARG A 546 16.22 -6.22 4.95
CA ARG A 546 15.07 -5.92 4.12
C ARG A 546 13.87 -6.83 4.42
N VAL A 547 12.70 -6.22 4.57
CA VAL A 547 11.40 -6.89 4.61
C VAL A 547 10.80 -6.86 3.20
N TYR A 548 10.67 -8.04 2.59
CA TYR A 548 10.01 -8.21 1.29
C TYR A 548 8.48 -8.22 1.47
N ASP A 549 7.65 -7.97 0.47
CA ASP A 549 7.96 -7.50 -0.89
C ASP A 549 7.89 -5.96 -1.03
N TYR A 550 8.05 -5.22 0.07
CA TYR A 550 7.92 -3.76 0.07
C TYR A 550 8.90 -3.11 -0.92
N GLY A 551 8.33 -2.33 -1.86
CA GLY A 551 9.08 -1.63 -2.90
C GLY A 551 9.62 -2.52 -4.01
N GLU A 552 9.11 -3.75 -4.18
CA GLU A 552 9.39 -4.56 -5.37
C GLU A 552 8.66 -4.01 -6.63
N PRO A 553 9.19 -4.23 -7.84
CA PRO A 553 8.51 -3.84 -9.06
C PRO A 553 7.09 -4.42 -9.15
N GLY A 554 6.10 -3.55 -9.36
CA GLY A 554 4.68 -3.92 -9.38
C GLY A 554 4.00 -3.97 -8.00
N ASN A 555 4.75 -3.82 -6.90
CA ASN A 555 4.20 -3.73 -5.54
C ASN A 555 4.17 -2.29 -5.04
N ASP A 556 3.10 -1.57 -5.39
CA ASP A 556 2.79 -0.24 -4.86
C ASP A 556 1.95 -0.35 -3.57
N TRP A 557 2.58 -0.84 -2.50
CA TRP A 557 1.90 -1.09 -1.22
C TRP A 557 1.32 0.18 -0.57
N LEU A 558 1.87 1.36 -0.88
CA LEU A 558 1.39 2.67 -0.42
C LEU A 558 0.36 3.31 -1.38
N LYS A 559 0.04 2.63 -2.49
CA LYS A 559 -0.95 3.04 -3.49
C LYS A 559 -0.66 4.43 -4.08
N LEU A 560 0.62 4.82 -4.20
CA LEU A 560 1.03 6.13 -4.71
C LEU A 560 0.51 6.38 -6.14
N ASP A 561 0.51 5.36 -6.99
CA ASP A 561 0.04 5.48 -8.37
C ASP A 561 -1.48 5.70 -8.43
N ILE A 562 -2.25 5.02 -7.58
CA ILE A 562 -3.70 5.24 -7.45
C ILE A 562 -3.97 6.64 -6.90
N LYS A 563 -3.24 7.07 -5.87
CA LYS A 563 -3.32 8.43 -5.31
C LYS A 563 -3.04 9.49 -6.38
N ARG A 564 -2.09 9.22 -7.29
CA ARG A 564 -1.76 10.09 -8.42
C ARG A 564 -2.84 10.16 -9.50
N VAL A 565 -3.48 9.03 -9.81
CA VAL A 565 -4.62 9.02 -10.76
C VAL A 565 -5.73 9.92 -10.25
N ASN A 566 -6.01 9.88 -8.94
CA ASN A 566 -7.04 10.68 -8.30
C ASN A 566 -6.62 12.15 -8.10
N ASN A 567 -5.35 12.41 -7.74
CA ASN A 567 -4.79 13.74 -7.61
C ASN A 567 -3.38 13.81 -8.24
N LYS A 568 -3.27 14.55 -9.35
CA LYS A 568 -2.04 14.70 -10.15
C LYS A 568 -0.85 15.32 -9.41
N GLU A 569 -1.06 15.90 -8.23
CA GLU A 569 0.01 16.42 -7.35
C GLU A 569 0.82 15.31 -6.68
N TRP A 570 0.23 14.11 -6.53
CA TRP A 570 1.00 12.96 -6.08
C TRP A 570 2.01 12.55 -7.14
N PHE A 571 3.22 12.24 -6.69
CA PHE A 571 4.25 11.59 -7.49
C PHE A 571 3.90 10.10 -7.69
N SER A 572 4.39 9.51 -8.79
CA SER A 572 4.20 8.07 -9.04
C SER A 572 5.20 7.24 -8.23
N ASN A 573 4.83 6.02 -7.87
CA ASN A 573 5.74 5.06 -7.23
C ASN A 573 7.05 4.88 -8.04
N ASN A 574 6.95 4.88 -9.38
CA ASN A 574 8.11 4.72 -10.27
C ASN A 574 9.06 5.93 -10.34
N GLN A 575 8.70 7.04 -9.69
CA GLN A 575 9.52 8.25 -9.60
C GLN A 575 10.35 8.32 -8.34
N ASN A 576 10.24 7.33 -7.45
CA ASN A 576 10.79 7.41 -6.12
C ASN A 576 11.65 6.20 -5.79
N ILE A 577 12.74 6.44 -5.08
CA ILE A 577 13.50 5.42 -4.36
C ILE A 577 13.39 5.80 -2.90
N GLY A 578 12.78 4.93 -2.09
CA GLY A 578 12.59 5.18 -0.67
C GLY A 578 13.07 4.03 0.19
N PHE A 579 13.46 4.37 1.41
CA PHE A 579 13.93 3.44 2.42
C PHE A 579 13.26 3.81 3.75
N ILE A 580 12.61 2.85 4.38
CA ILE A 580 12.08 2.97 5.75
C ILE A 580 12.89 2.02 6.61
N TYR A 581 13.41 2.50 7.72
CA TYR A 581 14.21 1.74 8.67
C TYR A 581 13.44 1.68 9.99
N LEU A 582 13.25 0.46 10.48
CA LEU A 582 12.60 0.13 11.74
C LEU A 582 13.66 -0.45 12.68
N ASP A 583 13.59 -0.13 13.96
CA ASP A 583 14.45 -0.79 14.94
C ASP A 583 13.89 -2.18 15.29
N SER A 584 14.71 -3.24 15.18
CA SER A 584 14.31 -4.63 15.41
C SER A 584 13.85 -4.94 16.83
N GLU A 585 14.37 -4.24 17.84
CA GLU A 585 14.04 -4.43 19.25
C GLU A 585 12.70 -3.78 19.61
N THR A 586 12.40 -2.66 18.95
CA THR A 586 11.23 -1.84 19.25
C THR A 586 10.01 -2.18 18.38
N SER A 587 10.23 -2.70 17.17
CA SER A 587 9.19 -2.99 16.17
C SER A 587 8.62 -4.40 16.24
N GLY A 588 8.62 -5.04 17.42
CA GLY A 588 8.16 -6.42 17.61
C GLY A 588 6.68 -6.66 17.26
N SER A 589 5.86 -5.63 17.29
CA SER A 589 4.43 -5.66 16.91
C SER A 589 4.18 -5.74 15.41
N LEU A 590 5.14 -5.31 14.58
CA LEU A 590 5.16 -5.57 13.14
C LEU A 590 5.67 -6.99 12.92
N VAL A 591 4.73 -7.93 12.98
CA VAL A 591 4.98 -9.36 12.83
C VAL A 591 5.16 -9.70 11.36
N GLU A 592 6.33 -10.21 10.98
CA GLU A 592 6.59 -10.67 9.61
C GLU A 592 5.78 -11.94 9.30
N LYS A 593 5.28 -12.06 8.06
CA LYS A 593 4.63 -13.29 7.61
C LYS A 593 5.63 -14.45 7.54
N THR A 594 5.11 -15.66 7.61
CA THR A 594 5.87 -16.92 7.54
C THR A 594 6.62 -17.16 6.24
N ASN A 595 6.21 -16.54 5.13
CA ASN A 595 6.92 -16.54 3.84
C ASN A 595 7.76 -15.26 3.63
N ARG A 596 7.73 -14.34 4.60
CA ARG A 596 8.39 -13.04 4.58
C ARG A 596 8.07 -12.15 3.38
N GLU A 597 6.86 -12.34 2.83
CA GLU A 597 6.22 -11.44 1.86
C GLU A 597 5.29 -10.47 2.61
N GLY A 598 5.89 -9.67 3.49
CA GLY A 598 5.29 -8.55 4.18
C GLY A 598 5.04 -8.81 5.66
N PHE A 599 4.46 -7.81 6.32
CA PHE A 599 3.94 -7.95 7.67
C PHE A 599 2.55 -8.60 7.65
N ILE A 600 2.20 -9.27 8.76
CA ILE A 600 0.84 -9.67 9.06
C ILE A 600 0.02 -8.40 9.23
N LYS A 601 -1.10 -8.29 8.49
CA LYS A 601 -2.01 -7.15 8.61
C LYS A 601 -2.70 -7.23 9.97
N ASN A 602 -2.25 -6.37 10.88
CA ASN A 602 -2.82 -6.15 12.20
C ASN A 602 -2.93 -4.63 12.43
N GLU A 603 -3.47 -4.24 13.58
CA GLU A 603 -3.64 -2.82 13.93
C GLU A 603 -2.30 -2.05 13.91
N SER A 604 -1.20 -2.66 14.37
CA SER A 604 0.12 -2.02 14.34
C SER A 604 0.61 -1.75 12.92
N TYR A 605 0.31 -2.62 11.96
CA TYR A 605 0.60 -2.42 10.55
C TYR A 605 -0.24 -1.29 9.95
N ASP A 606 -1.53 -1.24 10.26
CA ASP A 606 -2.42 -0.16 9.79
C ASP A 606 -1.92 1.20 10.31
N TYR A 607 -1.45 1.27 11.56
CA TYR A 607 -0.89 2.49 12.13
C TYR A 607 0.44 2.88 11.46
N PHE A 608 1.26 1.89 11.14
CA PHE A 608 2.50 2.10 10.39
C PHE A 608 2.20 2.73 9.03
N GLU A 609 1.21 2.21 8.29
CA GLU A 609 0.77 2.81 7.01
C GLU A 609 0.28 4.25 7.17
N ILE A 610 -0.53 4.54 8.19
CA ILE A 610 -1.06 5.89 8.45
C ILE A 610 0.05 6.90 8.73
N VAL A 611 1.06 6.52 9.52
CA VAL A 611 2.21 7.40 9.83
C VAL A 611 3.05 7.67 8.59
N ILE A 612 3.35 6.63 7.80
CA ILE A 612 4.09 6.79 6.55
C ILE A 612 3.31 7.66 5.57
N GLU A 613 1.99 7.50 5.48
CA GLU A 613 1.12 8.35 4.68
C GLU A 613 1.20 9.82 5.09
N TYR A 614 1.16 10.12 6.39
CA TYR A 614 1.32 11.49 6.88
C TYR A 614 2.64 12.12 6.45
N ILE A 615 3.76 11.40 6.61
CA ILE A 615 5.10 11.87 6.21
C ILE A 615 5.14 12.14 4.69
N LEU A 616 4.54 11.25 3.89
CA LEU A 616 4.47 11.40 2.44
C LEU A 616 3.59 12.57 1.99
N ILE A 617 2.52 12.87 2.72
CA ILE A 617 1.69 14.06 2.48
C ILE A 617 2.51 15.34 2.69
N GLN A 618 3.29 15.43 3.78
CA GLN A 618 4.17 16.59 4.02
C GLN A 618 5.20 16.73 2.91
N PHE A 619 5.85 15.64 2.50
CA PHE A 619 6.79 15.64 1.40
C PHE A 619 6.17 16.05 0.06
N ARG A 620 4.96 15.57 -0.25
CA ARG A 620 4.20 15.96 -1.45
C ARG A 620 4.00 17.46 -1.52
N ILE A 621 3.60 18.08 -0.41
CA ILE A 621 3.32 19.52 -0.34
C ILE A 621 4.59 20.34 -0.66
N GLU A 622 5.70 20.05 0.00
CA GLU A 622 6.96 20.79 -0.23
C GLU A 622 7.50 20.57 -1.65
N ARG A 623 7.48 19.33 -2.13
CA ARG A 623 7.84 18.99 -3.51
C ARG A 623 6.99 19.75 -4.52
N GLN A 624 5.69 19.93 -4.26
CA GLN A 624 4.79 20.63 -5.16
C GLN A 624 5.08 22.13 -5.23
N LYS A 625 5.46 22.76 -4.12
CA LYS A 625 5.91 24.16 -4.10
C LYS A 625 7.10 24.38 -5.05
N ASP A 626 8.12 23.54 -4.92
CA ASP A 626 9.32 23.61 -5.77
C ASP A 626 9.02 23.27 -7.22
N ARG A 627 8.13 22.29 -7.46
CA ARG A 627 7.66 21.94 -8.81
C ARG A 627 6.95 23.10 -9.50
N LEU A 628 6.11 23.84 -8.77
CA LEU A 628 5.42 25.03 -9.28
C LEU A 628 6.41 26.17 -9.55
N LYS A 629 7.36 26.39 -8.64
CA LYS A 629 8.45 27.36 -8.82
C LYS A 629 9.27 27.08 -10.08
N TRP A 630 9.70 25.82 -10.26
CA TRP A 630 10.41 25.37 -11.46
C TRP A 630 9.56 25.54 -12.73
N THR A 631 8.26 25.22 -12.66
CA THR A 631 7.34 25.37 -13.80
C THR A 631 7.19 26.83 -14.20
N ARG A 632 7.06 27.76 -13.23
CA ARG A 632 7.00 29.21 -13.48
C ARG A 632 8.30 29.75 -14.06
N PHE A 633 9.45 29.25 -13.61
CA PHE A 633 10.75 29.63 -14.15
C PHE A 633 10.91 29.22 -15.63
N ASN A 634 10.52 28.00 -15.98
CA ASN A 634 10.71 27.45 -17.32
C ASN A 634 9.59 27.80 -18.31
N LYS A 635 8.39 28.14 -17.84
CA LYS A 635 7.35 28.75 -18.67
C LYS A 635 7.52 30.26 -18.61
N LYS A 636 8.08 30.87 -19.67
CA LYS A 636 8.10 32.33 -19.84
C LYS A 636 6.74 32.91 -19.43
N ASP A 637 6.80 33.70 -18.39
CA ASP A 637 5.73 34.22 -17.55
C ASP A 637 4.41 34.57 -18.29
N THR A 638 3.38 33.72 -18.11
CA THR A 638 1.99 34.16 -18.29
C THR A 638 1.34 34.66 -16.99
N GLY A 639 2.11 34.78 -15.91
CA GLY A 639 1.66 35.03 -14.53
C GLY A 639 1.36 36.49 -14.18
N ILE A 640 1.44 37.42 -15.13
CA ILE A 640 0.77 38.71 -14.97
C ILE A 640 -0.73 38.41 -15.07
N SER A 641 -1.49 38.60 -13.99
CA SER A 641 -2.97 38.57 -13.99
C SER A 641 -3.49 39.25 -15.24
N PHE A 642 -4.48 38.67 -15.92
CA PHE A 642 -5.06 39.28 -17.13
C PHE A 642 -5.42 40.76 -16.89
N SER A 643 -5.97 41.09 -15.71
CA SER A 643 -6.25 42.46 -15.28
C SER A 643 -5.00 43.35 -15.22
N ASN A 644 -3.86 42.84 -14.75
CA ASN A 644 -2.60 43.58 -14.75
C ASN A 644 -2.03 43.75 -16.18
N ARG A 645 -2.28 42.80 -17.09
CA ARG A 645 -1.90 42.95 -18.51
C ARG A 645 -2.74 44.01 -19.19
N VAL A 646 -4.05 44.01 -18.94
CA VAL A 646 -4.97 45.04 -19.44
C VAL A 646 -4.62 46.38 -18.84
N SER A 647 -4.36 46.47 -17.53
CA SER A 647 -3.94 47.71 -16.87
C SER A 647 -2.63 48.26 -17.43
N ASN A 648 -1.62 47.41 -17.63
CA ASN A 648 -0.35 47.81 -18.26
C ASN A 648 -0.55 48.22 -19.73
N PHE A 649 -1.44 47.54 -20.46
CA PHE A 649 -1.79 47.88 -21.83
C PHE A 649 -2.51 49.23 -21.91
N VAL A 650 -3.44 49.49 -20.99
CA VAL A 650 -4.12 50.79 -20.84
C VAL A 650 -3.12 51.89 -20.47
N ALA A 651 -2.19 51.63 -19.56
CA ALA A 651 -1.13 52.56 -19.20
C ALA A 651 -0.23 52.88 -20.42
N LEU A 652 0.17 51.87 -21.20
CA LEU A 652 0.95 52.03 -22.43
C LEU A 652 0.19 52.80 -23.51
N ILE A 653 -1.13 52.60 -23.65
CA ILE A 653 -1.97 53.40 -24.56
C ILE A 653 -2.04 54.85 -24.10
N ASN A 654 -2.16 55.08 -22.79
CA ASN A 654 -2.23 56.43 -22.23
C ASN A 654 -0.92 57.20 -22.41
N ASP A 655 0.22 56.52 -22.21
CA ASP A 655 1.57 57.09 -22.37
C ASP A 655 2.02 57.20 -23.84
N ALA A 656 1.35 56.49 -24.77
CA ALA A 656 1.65 56.60 -26.19
C ALA A 656 1.10 57.91 -26.79
N GLU A 657 1.96 58.64 -27.50
CA GLU A 657 1.57 59.76 -28.38
C GLU A 657 0.89 59.21 -29.64
N ILE A 658 -0.43 59.07 -29.59
CA ILE A 658 -1.27 58.62 -30.71
C ILE A 658 -1.93 59.86 -31.33
N ASP A 659 -1.59 60.19 -32.59
CA ASP A 659 -2.07 61.38 -33.32
C ASP A 659 -3.60 61.46 -33.53
N ASP A 660 -4.32 60.37 -33.29
CA ASP A 660 -5.77 60.24 -33.53
C ASP A 660 -6.48 59.84 -32.23
N GLU A 661 -6.99 60.83 -31.51
CA GLU A 661 -7.69 60.63 -30.23
C GLU A 661 -8.91 59.71 -30.35
N SER A 662 -9.56 59.67 -31.52
CA SER A 662 -10.70 58.77 -31.74
C SER A 662 -10.30 57.30 -31.75
N LYS A 663 -9.08 56.98 -32.20
CA LYS A 663 -8.52 55.61 -32.16
C LYS A 663 -8.04 55.25 -30.76
N LYS A 664 -7.44 56.19 -30.03
CA LYS A 664 -7.04 56.01 -28.64
C LYS A 664 -8.24 55.67 -27.76
N GLN A 665 -9.34 56.43 -27.90
CA GLN A 665 -10.60 56.18 -27.19
C GLN A 665 -11.18 54.78 -27.50
N ARG A 666 -11.20 54.38 -28.77
CA ARG A 666 -11.68 53.04 -29.18
C ARG A 666 -10.85 51.90 -28.59
N LEU A 667 -9.52 52.03 -28.57
CA LEU A 667 -8.63 51.02 -27.98
C LEU A 667 -8.85 50.89 -26.47
N LEU A 668 -9.10 52.00 -25.77
CA LEU A 668 -9.43 51.99 -24.34
C LEU A 668 -10.80 51.35 -24.07
N GLU A 669 -11.81 51.64 -24.89
CA GLU A 669 -13.12 50.99 -24.82
C GLU A 669 -13.03 49.48 -25.07
N GLU A 670 -12.22 49.06 -26.04
CA GLU A 670 -12.03 47.66 -26.40
C GLU A 670 -11.26 46.89 -25.33
N ALA A 671 -10.24 47.51 -24.73
CA ALA A 671 -9.52 46.96 -23.58
C ALA A 671 -10.45 46.77 -22.36
N SER A 672 -11.27 47.78 -22.05
CA SER A 672 -12.25 47.73 -20.96
C SER A 672 -13.32 46.67 -21.20
N LYS A 673 -13.76 46.52 -22.46
CA LYS A 673 -14.73 45.48 -22.86
C LYS A 673 -14.15 44.08 -22.73
N ILE A 674 -12.91 43.88 -23.17
CA ILE A 674 -12.18 42.61 -23.06
C ILE A 674 -11.97 42.22 -21.59
N GLU A 675 -11.67 43.18 -20.72
CA GLU A 675 -11.60 42.98 -19.26
C GLU A 675 -12.96 42.55 -18.68
N SER A 676 -14.04 43.27 -19.00
CA SER A 676 -15.41 42.91 -18.61
C SER A 676 -15.82 41.52 -19.12
N ASP A 677 -15.49 41.17 -20.37
CA ASP A 677 -15.85 39.87 -20.95
C ASP A 677 -15.05 38.73 -20.31
N TYR A 678 -13.79 38.97 -19.92
CA TYR A 678 -12.99 38.04 -19.15
C TYR A 678 -13.55 37.85 -17.73
N GLU A 679 -13.92 38.92 -17.03
CA GLU A 679 -14.57 38.85 -15.71
C GLU A 679 -15.89 38.08 -15.77
N LYS A 680 -16.74 38.34 -16.78
CA LYS A 680 -17.98 37.60 -17.03
C LYS A 680 -17.73 36.13 -17.36
N ALA A 681 -16.69 35.81 -18.13
CA ALA A 681 -16.30 34.44 -18.42
C ALA A 681 -15.79 33.72 -17.16
N GLN A 682 -15.01 34.40 -16.32
CA GLN A 682 -14.60 33.91 -15.01
C GLN A 682 -15.83 33.61 -14.13
N GLU A 683 -16.80 34.53 -14.07
CA GLU A 683 -18.04 34.36 -13.33
C GLU A 683 -18.86 33.16 -13.85
N THR A 684 -18.96 33.02 -15.18
CA THR A 684 -19.67 31.91 -15.83
C THR A 684 -18.98 30.55 -15.64
N LEU A 685 -17.66 30.52 -15.41
CA LEU A 685 -16.87 29.28 -15.25
C LEU A 685 -16.64 28.90 -13.77
N LEU A 686 -16.37 29.86 -12.90
CA LEU A 686 -16.03 29.63 -11.48
C LEU A 686 -17.27 29.33 -10.64
N ILE A 687 -18.43 29.91 -10.94
CA ILE A 687 -19.66 29.64 -10.17
C ILE A 687 -20.13 28.19 -10.36
N PRO A 688 -20.30 27.66 -11.59
CA PRO A 688 -20.67 26.26 -11.77
C PRO A 688 -19.58 25.30 -11.28
N ALA A 689 -18.31 25.70 -11.33
CA ALA A 689 -17.22 24.92 -10.77
C ALA A 689 -17.28 24.87 -9.24
N GLY A 690 -17.35 26.01 -8.53
CA GLY A 690 -17.41 26.06 -7.06
C GLY A 690 -18.69 25.45 -6.49
N VAL A 691 -19.84 25.74 -7.11
CA VAL A 691 -21.13 25.13 -6.77
C VAL A 691 -21.15 23.64 -7.12
N GLY A 692 -20.64 23.26 -8.29
CA GLY A 692 -20.55 21.87 -8.75
C GLY A 692 -19.57 21.03 -7.92
N MET A 693 -18.47 21.60 -7.44
CA MET A 693 -17.52 20.93 -6.56
C MET A 693 -18.06 20.79 -5.14
N THR A 694 -18.70 21.83 -4.59
CA THR A 694 -19.39 21.74 -3.29
C THR A 694 -20.53 20.72 -3.34
N ALA A 695 -21.30 20.73 -4.43
CA ALA A 695 -22.34 19.73 -4.68
C ALA A 695 -21.73 18.33 -4.89
N SER A 696 -20.61 18.19 -5.59
CA SER A 696 -19.95 16.90 -5.81
C SER A 696 -19.38 16.30 -4.51
N VAL A 697 -18.79 17.12 -3.64
CA VAL A 697 -18.31 16.66 -2.32
C VAL A 697 -19.50 16.23 -1.46
N ALA A 698 -20.55 17.05 -1.41
CA ALA A 698 -21.74 16.72 -0.64
C ALA A 698 -22.48 15.48 -1.21
N LEU A 699 -22.56 15.32 -2.54
CA LEU A 699 -23.08 14.11 -3.19
C LEU A 699 -22.27 12.87 -2.82
N HIS A 700 -20.94 12.97 -2.82
CA HIS A 700 -20.06 11.87 -2.43
C HIS A 700 -20.20 11.50 -0.94
N GLU A 701 -20.39 12.47 -0.06
CA GLU A 701 -20.66 12.19 1.36
C GLU A 701 -22.06 11.57 1.56
N ILE A 702 -23.07 12.01 0.80
CA ILE A 702 -24.41 11.37 0.76
C ILE A 702 -24.29 9.91 0.28
N GLU A 703 -23.55 9.66 -0.81
CA GLU A 703 -23.30 8.32 -1.37
C GLU A 703 -22.62 7.38 -0.36
N LYS A 704 -21.81 7.91 0.57
CA LYS A 704 -21.21 7.13 1.66
C LYS A 704 -22.12 6.92 2.86
N LEU A 705 -22.97 7.89 3.17
CA LEU A 705 -23.86 7.84 4.33
C LEU A 705 -25.01 6.86 4.13
N VAL A 706 -25.57 6.79 2.92
CA VAL A 706 -26.72 5.92 2.62
C VAL A 706 -26.41 4.43 2.89
N PRO A 707 -25.29 3.85 2.41
CA PRO A 707 -24.92 2.47 2.74
C PRO A 707 -24.71 2.22 4.25
N ARG A 708 -24.06 3.16 4.97
CA ARG A 708 -23.85 3.05 6.42
C ARG A 708 -25.17 3.06 7.19
N MET A 709 -26.15 3.85 6.73
CA MET A 709 -27.50 3.86 7.29
C MET A 709 -28.20 2.52 7.09
N GLN A 710 -28.09 1.94 5.90
CA GLN A 710 -28.66 0.61 5.61
C GLN A 710 -28.06 -0.45 6.55
N GLU A 711 -26.73 -0.50 6.67
CA GLU A 711 -26.03 -1.42 7.57
C GLU A 711 -26.45 -1.23 9.03
N THR A 712 -26.61 0.01 9.48
CA THR A 712 -27.04 0.32 10.85
C THR A 712 -28.48 -0.15 11.14
N VAL A 713 -29.37 -0.07 10.14
CA VAL A 713 -30.76 -0.55 10.24
C VAL A 713 -30.84 -2.08 10.20
N GLU A 714 -29.88 -2.75 9.58
CA GLU A 714 -29.80 -4.21 9.51
C GLU A 714 -29.27 -4.85 10.80
N LEU A 715 -28.59 -4.08 11.67
CA LEU A 715 -28.17 -4.55 13.00
C LEU A 715 -29.38 -4.96 13.86
N LYS A 716 -29.24 -6.09 14.56
CA LYS A 716 -30.25 -6.57 15.52
C LYS A 716 -29.65 -6.73 16.92
N PRO A 717 -30.10 -5.97 17.93
CA PRO A 717 -31.14 -4.94 17.87
C PRO A 717 -30.67 -3.67 17.12
N ILE A 718 -31.64 -2.93 16.55
CA ILE A 718 -31.37 -1.69 15.81
C ILE A 718 -30.86 -0.62 16.76
N ASP A 719 -29.74 0.01 16.41
CA ASP A 719 -29.23 1.17 17.13
C ASP A 719 -29.94 2.46 16.66
N HIS A 720 -31.04 2.78 17.34
CA HIS A 720 -31.85 3.97 17.05
C HIS A 720 -31.10 5.30 17.24
N ILE A 721 -30.05 5.34 18.06
CA ILE A 721 -29.26 6.55 18.29
C ILE A 721 -28.38 6.79 17.07
N ARG A 722 -27.69 5.75 16.61
CA ARG A 722 -26.82 5.79 15.43
C ARG A 722 -27.59 6.15 14.16
N VAL A 723 -28.78 5.57 13.96
CA VAL A 723 -29.67 5.95 12.84
C VAL A 723 -30.06 7.42 12.90
N ARG A 724 -30.43 7.93 14.09
CA ARG A 724 -30.81 9.35 14.24
C ARG A 724 -29.66 10.28 13.89
N ASN A 725 -28.45 10.02 14.38
CA ASN A 725 -27.27 10.84 14.09
C ASN A 725 -26.95 10.85 12.59
N GLN A 726 -27.07 9.71 11.90
CA GLN A 726 -26.85 9.63 10.45
C GLN A 726 -27.91 10.38 9.64
N VAL A 727 -29.18 10.35 10.08
CA VAL A 727 -30.26 11.15 9.46
C VAL A 727 -30.01 12.64 9.63
N GLU A 728 -29.56 13.08 10.82
CA GLU A 728 -29.20 14.48 11.06
C GLU A 728 -28.00 14.91 10.19
N GLU A 729 -26.99 14.05 10.05
CA GLU A 729 -25.84 14.34 9.17
C GLU A 729 -26.25 14.45 7.69
N LEU A 730 -27.17 13.59 7.24
CA LEU A 730 -27.73 13.65 5.89
C LEU A 730 -28.50 14.96 5.64
N ASP A 731 -29.32 15.38 6.61
CA ASP A 731 -30.08 16.63 6.52
C ASP A 731 -29.16 17.86 6.45
N ASP A 732 -28.07 17.88 7.23
CA ASP A 732 -27.03 18.91 7.18
C ASP A 732 -26.41 19.01 5.76
N TYR A 733 -26.07 17.88 5.13
CA TYR A 733 -25.50 17.87 3.77
C TYR A 733 -26.50 18.31 2.70
N VAL A 734 -27.74 17.80 2.74
CA VAL A 734 -28.79 18.15 1.78
C VAL A 734 -29.17 19.62 1.89
N SER A 735 -29.34 20.13 3.12
CA SER A 735 -29.60 21.54 3.40
C SER A 735 -28.45 22.44 2.92
N GLY A 736 -27.20 21.98 3.10
CA GLY A 736 -26.00 22.61 2.54
C GLY A 736 -26.08 22.76 1.02
N ILE A 737 -26.35 21.69 0.27
CA ILE A 737 -26.49 21.74 -1.20
C ILE A 737 -27.63 22.68 -1.62
N LEU A 738 -28.81 22.52 -1.02
CA LEU A 738 -29.99 23.32 -1.35
C LEU A 738 -29.77 24.81 -1.06
N SER A 739 -28.97 25.15 -0.05
CA SER A 739 -28.61 26.53 0.25
C SER A 739 -27.78 27.20 -0.84
N VAL A 740 -26.88 26.43 -1.48
CA VAL A 740 -26.01 26.91 -2.56
C VAL A 740 -26.77 26.97 -3.89
N LEU A 741 -27.72 26.05 -4.12
CA LEU A 741 -28.47 25.94 -5.38
C LEU A 741 -29.68 26.88 -5.50
N LYS A 742 -30.24 27.37 -4.40
CA LYS A 742 -31.40 28.30 -4.44
C LYS A 742 -31.00 29.66 -5.04
N GLN A 743 -31.69 30.09 -6.10
CA GLN A 743 -31.50 31.42 -6.71
C GLN A 743 -31.62 32.53 -5.67
N ALA A 744 -30.53 33.28 -5.46
CA ALA A 744 -30.55 34.54 -4.72
C ALA A 744 -30.21 35.67 -5.71
N GLY A 745 -31.02 36.72 -5.71
CA GLY A 745 -30.72 37.96 -6.43
C GLY A 745 -29.73 38.82 -5.65
N ASN A 746 -29.26 39.89 -6.29
CA ASN A 746 -28.32 40.87 -5.74
C ASN A 746 -29.02 41.79 -4.70
N LYS A 747 -29.51 41.21 -3.60
CA LYS A 747 -30.18 41.92 -2.50
C LYS A 747 -29.24 42.00 -1.29
N PRO A 748 -29.34 43.04 -0.45
CA PRO A 748 -28.61 43.10 0.81
C PRO A 748 -28.87 41.84 1.65
N VAL A 749 -27.80 41.24 2.15
CA VAL A 749 -27.81 39.98 2.89
C VAL A 749 -27.73 40.28 4.37
N ASP A 750 -28.68 39.73 5.12
CA ASP A 750 -28.64 39.74 6.58
C ASP A 750 -27.46 38.87 7.08
N VAL A 751 -26.51 39.51 7.76
CA VAL A 751 -25.22 38.89 8.12
C VAL A 751 -25.41 37.81 9.19
N GLU A 752 -26.20 38.08 10.21
CA GLU A 752 -26.48 37.14 11.30
C GLU A 752 -27.21 35.89 10.78
N SER A 753 -28.19 36.05 9.89
CA SER A 753 -28.88 34.95 9.21
C SER A 753 -27.92 34.10 8.39
N ALA A 754 -26.98 34.73 7.66
CA ALA A 754 -26.00 34.01 6.85
C ALA A 754 -25.01 33.22 7.72
N ILE A 755 -24.54 33.79 8.84
CA ILE A 755 -23.66 33.13 9.81
C ILE A 755 -24.37 31.92 10.44
N ASN A 756 -25.59 32.12 10.95
CA ASN A 756 -26.37 31.04 11.57
C ASN A 756 -26.68 29.91 10.58
N GLN A 757 -26.95 30.24 9.32
CA GLN A 757 -27.17 29.27 8.27
C GLN A 757 -25.89 28.48 7.91
N ALA A 758 -24.72 29.13 7.88
CA ALA A 758 -23.46 28.43 7.65
C ALA A 758 -23.11 27.49 8.81
N LEU A 759 -23.35 27.93 10.06
CA LEU A 759 -23.11 27.14 11.26
C LEU A 759 -24.09 25.96 11.41
N SER A 760 -25.34 26.11 10.98
CA SER A 760 -26.32 25.02 11.07
C SER A 760 -25.87 23.78 10.32
N ASN A 761 -25.20 23.94 9.18
CA ASN A 761 -24.71 22.85 8.33
C ASN A 761 -23.56 22.03 8.95
N TYR A 762 -23.01 22.45 10.09
CA TYR A 762 -21.91 21.77 10.77
C TYR A 762 -22.18 21.49 12.25
N ARG A 763 -23.44 21.58 12.70
CA ARG A 763 -23.81 21.41 14.12
C ARG A 763 -23.32 20.10 14.70
N LEU A 764 -23.51 19.00 13.96
CA LEU A 764 -23.09 17.69 14.43
C LEU A 764 -21.56 17.58 14.54
N LYS A 765 -20.82 18.05 13.52
CA LYS A 765 -19.34 18.05 13.52
C LYS A 765 -18.75 18.90 14.65
N LEU A 766 -19.32 20.08 14.90
CA LEU A 766 -18.92 20.97 15.99
C LEU A 766 -19.13 20.29 17.35
N LYS A 767 -20.29 19.64 17.55
CA LYS A 767 -20.63 18.94 18.79
C LYS A 767 -19.71 17.74 19.05
N ILE A 768 -19.54 16.87 18.06
CA ILE A 768 -18.69 15.66 18.16
C ILE A 768 -17.27 16.04 18.53
N ARG A 769 -16.72 17.08 17.90
CA ARG A 769 -15.35 17.54 18.11
C ARG A 769 -15.19 18.48 19.30
N LYS A 770 -16.26 18.70 20.08
CA LYS A 770 -16.30 19.58 21.26
C LYS A 770 -15.78 20.99 20.95
N ILE A 771 -16.18 21.56 19.82
CA ILE A 771 -15.78 22.90 19.39
C ILE A 771 -16.87 23.90 19.77
N ALA A 772 -16.52 24.88 20.61
CA ALA A 772 -17.38 26.01 20.93
C ALA A 772 -17.39 27.04 19.79
N VAL A 773 -18.51 27.71 19.58
CA VAL A 773 -18.62 28.82 18.62
C VAL A 773 -19.05 30.07 19.35
N VAL A 774 -18.27 31.14 19.20
CA VAL A 774 -18.55 32.47 19.72
C VAL A 774 -18.98 33.35 18.55
N ILE A 775 -20.17 33.93 18.64
CA ILE A 775 -20.71 34.84 17.62
C ILE A 775 -20.76 36.25 18.23
N ASP A 776 -20.07 37.19 17.61
CA ASP A 776 -20.00 38.60 18.02
C ASP A 776 -20.35 39.49 16.83
N VAL A 777 -21.65 39.75 16.64
CA VAL A 777 -22.15 40.58 15.54
C VAL A 777 -22.59 41.92 16.10
N SER A 778 -21.90 42.99 15.70
CA SER A 778 -22.25 44.36 16.05
C SER A 778 -23.58 44.77 15.40
N GLU A 779 -24.45 45.45 16.15
CA GLU A 779 -25.71 46.02 15.64
C GLU A 779 -25.52 46.95 14.43
N CYS A 780 -24.30 47.49 14.24
CA CYS A 780 -23.94 48.34 13.12
C CYS A 780 -23.75 47.59 11.79
N VAL A 781 -23.74 46.25 11.79
CA VAL A 781 -23.56 45.39 10.59
C VAL A 781 -24.75 44.46 10.43
N THR A 782 -25.92 45.03 10.13
CA THR A 782 -27.14 44.26 9.85
C THR A 782 -27.12 43.64 8.46
N THR A 783 -26.74 44.41 7.43
CA THR A 783 -26.75 43.94 6.03
C THR A 783 -25.47 44.26 5.26
N ILE A 784 -25.09 43.38 4.34
CA ILE A 784 -23.98 43.57 3.39
C ILE A 784 -24.47 43.36 1.95
N GLN A 785 -24.01 44.18 1.01
CA GLN A 785 -24.27 43.97 -0.42
C GLN A 785 -23.38 42.84 -0.95
N CYS A 786 -23.94 41.64 -1.01
CA CYS A 786 -23.30 40.43 -1.53
C CYS A 786 -24.37 39.47 -2.06
N ASP A 787 -24.04 38.52 -2.94
CA ASP A 787 -24.95 37.41 -3.18
C ASP A 787 -24.96 36.51 -1.95
N LYS A 788 -26.14 36.21 -1.40
CA LYS A 788 -26.28 35.37 -0.20
C LYS A 788 -25.56 34.03 -0.36
N ARG A 789 -25.56 33.44 -1.56
CA ARG A 789 -24.88 32.16 -1.83
C ARG A 789 -23.37 32.29 -1.66
N TYR A 790 -22.78 33.40 -2.10
CA TYR A 790 -21.34 33.63 -1.94
C TYR A 790 -20.97 33.79 -0.48
N LEU A 791 -21.71 34.61 0.28
CA LEU A 791 -21.42 34.80 1.70
C LEU A 791 -21.52 33.48 2.47
N VAL A 792 -22.61 32.73 2.28
CA VAL A 792 -22.78 31.41 2.93
C VAL A 792 -21.68 30.43 2.49
N THR A 793 -21.31 30.40 1.20
CA THR A 793 -20.24 29.52 0.70
C THR A 793 -18.89 29.88 1.30
N MET A 794 -18.53 31.17 1.39
CA MET A 794 -17.28 31.61 2.01
C MET A 794 -17.23 31.21 3.49
N LEU A 795 -18.30 31.49 4.25
CA LEU A 795 -18.41 31.13 5.66
C LEU A 795 -18.31 29.61 5.85
N MET A 796 -19.02 28.82 5.04
CA MET A 796 -18.96 27.36 5.12
C MET A 796 -17.56 26.79 4.87
N ASN A 797 -16.80 27.37 3.94
CA ASN A 797 -15.42 26.94 3.67
C ASN A 797 -14.48 27.30 4.83
N LEU A 798 -14.62 28.50 5.40
CA LEU A 798 -13.80 28.93 6.54
C LEU A 798 -14.11 28.13 7.80
N ILE A 799 -15.39 27.85 8.08
CA ILE A 799 -15.82 27.03 9.21
C ILE A 799 -15.33 25.58 9.06
N ASP A 800 -15.51 24.95 7.89
CA ASP A 800 -15.04 23.57 7.67
C ASP A 800 -13.51 23.44 7.79
N ASN A 801 -12.76 24.45 7.32
CA ASN A 801 -11.32 24.52 7.53
C ASN A 801 -10.96 24.63 9.01
N SER A 802 -11.64 25.51 9.75
CA SER A 802 -11.44 25.69 11.20
C SER A 802 -11.72 24.38 11.96
N ILE A 803 -12.84 23.70 11.66
CA ILE A 803 -13.22 22.43 12.28
C ILE A 803 -12.18 21.33 11.98
N TYR A 804 -11.61 21.29 10.77
CA TYR A 804 -10.55 20.34 10.45
C TYR A 804 -9.28 20.63 11.25
N TRP A 805 -8.79 21.87 11.26
CA TRP A 805 -7.54 22.21 11.92
C TRP A 805 -7.62 22.13 13.45
N LEU A 806 -8.77 22.44 14.04
CA LEU A 806 -9.02 22.21 15.47
C LEU A 806 -9.05 20.72 15.83
N ASP A 807 -9.37 19.82 14.91
CA ASP A 807 -9.26 18.38 15.12
C ASP A 807 -7.80 17.90 15.08
N THR A 808 -6.85 18.72 14.61
CA THR A 808 -5.41 18.36 14.58
C THR A 808 -4.67 18.66 15.89
N ILE A 809 -5.36 19.16 16.91
CA ILE A 809 -4.77 19.54 18.20
C ILE A 809 -5.49 18.88 19.38
N TYR A 810 -4.73 18.58 20.43
CA TYR A 810 -5.26 18.14 21.73
C TYR A 810 -5.41 19.37 22.62
N LYS A 811 -6.63 19.91 22.67
CA LYS A 811 -7.02 21.08 23.43
C LYS A 811 -8.46 20.88 23.91
N GLU A 812 -8.77 21.20 25.17
CA GLU A 812 -10.12 21.00 25.73
C GLU A 812 -11.09 22.12 25.34
N ASP A 813 -10.58 23.35 25.23
CA ASP A 813 -11.32 24.58 24.94
C ASP A 813 -11.24 24.97 23.46
N LYS A 814 -11.45 24.02 22.54
CA LYS A 814 -11.46 24.32 21.09
C LYS A 814 -12.58 25.31 20.77
N ALA A 815 -12.25 26.39 20.06
CA ALA A 815 -13.21 27.45 19.80
C ALA A 815 -13.02 28.10 18.42
N ILE A 816 -14.14 28.53 17.83
CA ILE A 816 -14.22 29.36 16.63
C ILE A 816 -14.93 30.66 17.00
N LEU A 817 -14.37 31.80 16.60
CA LEU A 817 -14.98 33.11 16.67
C LEU A 817 -15.48 33.51 15.28
N VAL A 818 -16.71 34.01 15.21
CA VAL A 818 -17.24 34.74 14.06
C VAL A 818 -17.63 36.14 14.54
N LYS A 819 -16.82 37.14 14.17
CA LYS A 819 -17.01 38.53 14.57
C LYS A 819 -17.39 39.38 13.36
N ALA A 820 -18.43 40.21 13.45
CA ALA A 820 -18.82 41.15 12.41
C ALA A 820 -18.95 42.58 12.96
N PHE A 821 -18.29 43.54 12.33
CA PHE A 821 -18.21 44.93 12.80
C PHE A 821 -17.98 45.92 11.65
N LYS A 822 -18.24 47.22 11.90
CA LYS A 822 -18.10 48.28 10.91
C LYS A 822 -16.97 49.23 11.31
N VAL A 823 -16.06 49.54 10.40
CA VAL A 823 -15.00 50.56 10.57
C VAL A 823 -15.06 51.49 9.38
N ASP A 824 -15.11 52.81 9.61
CA ASP A 824 -15.18 53.82 8.54
C ASP A 824 -16.24 53.53 7.47
N ASN A 825 -17.42 53.06 7.91
CA ASN A 825 -18.55 52.68 7.06
C ASN A 825 -18.30 51.45 6.15
N VAL A 826 -17.20 50.73 6.35
CA VAL A 826 -16.87 49.45 5.71
C VAL A 826 -17.26 48.31 6.64
N SER A 827 -17.90 47.27 6.10
CA SER A 827 -18.28 46.08 6.88
C SER A 827 -17.15 45.05 6.86
N HIS A 828 -16.84 44.50 8.04
CA HIS A 828 -15.79 43.51 8.26
C HIS A 828 -16.41 42.25 8.87
N ILE A 829 -15.98 41.09 8.40
CA ILE A 829 -16.28 39.80 9.05
C ILE A 829 -14.96 39.08 9.30
N ILE A 830 -14.66 38.81 10.57
CA ILE A 830 -13.50 38.03 11.00
C ILE A 830 -13.96 36.63 11.39
N ILE A 831 -13.26 35.63 10.88
CA ILE A 831 -13.33 34.25 11.34
C ILE A 831 -11.97 33.93 11.95
N ALA A 832 -11.97 33.55 13.23
CA ALA A 832 -10.76 33.18 13.94
C ALA A 832 -10.96 31.84 14.66
N ASP A 833 -9.91 31.03 14.74
CA ASP A 833 -9.88 29.83 15.58
C ASP A 833 -8.71 29.87 16.56
N ASN A 834 -8.72 28.95 17.52
CA ASN A 834 -7.62 28.75 18.45
C ASN A 834 -6.82 27.47 18.17
N GLY A 835 -6.72 27.15 16.86
CA GLY A 835 -6.01 26.02 16.29
C GLY A 835 -4.52 26.30 16.03
N PRO A 836 -3.88 25.52 15.13
CA PRO A 836 -2.44 25.60 14.87
C PRO A 836 -1.99 26.82 14.04
N GLY A 837 -2.91 27.61 13.50
CA GLY A 837 -2.59 28.74 12.62
C GLY A 837 -2.12 28.36 11.21
N PHE A 838 -1.78 29.38 10.43
CA PHE A 838 -1.25 29.21 9.07
C PHE A 838 0.27 28.97 9.09
N LYS A 839 0.74 28.03 8.27
CA LYS A 839 2.18 27.73 8.09
C LYS A 839 2.78 28.31 6.82
N ASP A 840 1.93 28.61 5.84
CA ASP A 840 2.31 28.98 4.49
C ASP A 840 2.15 30.48 4.27
N SER A 841 2.79 31.01 3.22
CA SER A 841 2.59 32.42 2.87
C SER A 841 1.17 32.65 2.34
N VAL A 842 0.69 33.89 2.43
CA VAL A 842 -0.63 34.27 1.94
C VAL A 842 -0.79 33.92 0.45
N GLU A 843 0.25 34.13 -0.36
CA GLU A 843 0.26 33.81 -1.79
C GLU A 843 0.10 32.31 -2.07
N GLU A 844 0.68 31.45 -1.21
CA GLU A 844 0.53 30.00 -1.32
C GLU A 844 -0.87 29.56 -0.92
N ILE A 845 -1.41 30.10 0.18
CA ILE A 845 -2.73 29.72 0.72
C ILE A 845 -3.86 29.98 -0.28
N VAL A 846 -3.80 31.08 -1.02
CA VAL A 846 -4.82 31.43 -2.04
C VAL A 846 -4.54 30.83 -3.41
N THR A 847 -3.46 30.05 -3.58
CA THR A 847 -3.17 29.39 -4.85
C THR A 847 -4.18 28.26 -5.10
N PRO A 848 -4.79 28.16 -6.30
CA PRO A 848 -5.74 27.09 -6.59
C PRO A 848 -5.05 25.72 -6.51
N PHE A 849 -5.79 24.76 -5.96
CA PHE A 849 -5.38 23.38 -5.70
C PHE A 849 -4.35 23.19 -4.58
N PHE A 850 -3.91 24.26 -3.92
CA PHE A 850 -3.02 24.16 -2.76
C PHE A 850 -3.81 23.77 -1.50
N SER A 851 -3.41 22.68 -0.83
CA SER A 851 -4.01 22.25 0.44
C SER A 851 -3.04 21.44 1.29
N ARG A 852 -2.99 21.77 2.59
CA ARG A 852 -2.38 20.93 3.63
C ARG A 852 -3.37 19.99 4.33
N LYS A 853 -4.69 20.13 4.08
CA LYS A 853 -5.75 19.26 4.61
C LYS A 853 -5.75 17.93 3.84
N ASP A 854 -5.81 16.81 4.56
CA ASP A 854 -5.93 15.48 3.93
C ASP A 854 -7.24 15.40 3.13
N GLY A 855 -7.17 14.85 1.91
CA GLY A 855 -8.28 14.83 0.96
C GLY A 855 -8.78 16.21 0.50
N GLY A 856 -8.17 17.31 0.95
CA GLY A 856 -8.59 18.67 0.58
C GLY A 856 -8.20 19.00 -0.85
N ILE A 857 -9.17 19.48 -1.64
CA ILE A 857 -8.97 19.83 -3.06
C ILE A 857 -8.16 21.13 -3.22
N GLY A 858 -8.10 21.99 -2.20
CA GLY A 858 -7.32 23.23 -2.24
C GLY A 858 -7.96 24.37 -3.04
N ILE A 859 -9.28 24.36 -3.15
CA ILE A 859 -10.02 25.39 -3.91
C ILE A 859 -10.74 26.39 -3.01
N GLY A 860 -11.05 26.01 -1.76
CA GLY A 860 -11.84 26.85 -0.84
C GLY A 860 -11.27 28.25 -0.65
N MET A 861 -9.98 28.37 -0.30
CA MET A 861 -9.34 29.67 -0.08
C MET A 861 -9.21 30.49 -1.37
N TYR A 862 -8.87 29.85 -2.49
CA TYR A 862 -8.84 30.50 -3.80
C TYR A 862 -10.23 31.04 -4.21
N LEU A 863 -11.29 30.28 -3.94
CA LEU A 863 -12.67 30.70 -4.19
C LEU A 863 -13.04 31.91 -3.34
N ILE A 864 -12.71 31.89 -2.04
CA ILE A 864 -12.94 33.03 -1.14
C ILE A 864 -12.20 34.26 -1.65
N ASP A 865 -10.92 34.14 -1.99
CA ASP A 865 -10.11 35.24 -2.53
C ASP A 865 -10.73 35.81 -3.82
N THR A 866 -11.12 34.94 -4.75
CA THR A 866 -11.78 35.32 -6.01
C THR A 866 -13.11 36.05 -5.77
N ILE A 867 -13.96 35.54 -4.87
CA ILE A 867 -15.22 36.20 -4.50
C ILE A 867 -14.93 37.57 -3.87
N MET A 868 -13.95 37.63 -2.96
CA MET A 868 -13.59 38.87 -2.30
C MET A 868 -12.96 39.89 -3.25
N MET A 869 -12.31 39.50 -4.35
CA MET A 869 -11.87 40.46 -5.37
C MET A 869 -13.04 41.30 -5.93
N LYS A 870 -14.26 40.74 -5.99
CA LYS A 870 -15.49 41.42 -6.44
C LYS A 870 -16.12 42.33 -5.38
N TYR A 871 -16.15 41.90 -4.12
CA TYR A 871 -16.87 42.59 -3.03
C TYR A 871 -15.97 43.37 -2.06
N GLY A 872 -14.66 43.15 -2.10
CA GLY A 872 -13.69 43.92 -1.36
C GLY A 872 -12.27 43.33 -1.32
N LYS A 873 -11.80 42.91 -0.13
CA LYS A 873 -10.45 42.34 0.09
C LYS A 873 -10.48 41.19 1.10
N LEU A 874 -9.71 40.14 0.83
CA LEU A 874 -9.38 39.08 1.79
C LEU A 874 -8.07 39.45 2.50
N LYS A 875 -8.04 39.33 3.83
CA LYS A 875 -6.82 39.41 4.62
C LYS A 875 -6.64 38.13 5.42
N ILE A 876 -5.42 37.62 5.43
CA ILE A 876 -5.02 36.43 6.18
C ILE A 876 -3.89 36.86 7.10
N PHE A 877 -4.04 36.62 8.40
CA PHE A 877 -3.02 36.95 9.39
C PHE A 877 -2.18 35.70 9.68
N THR A 878 -0.89 35.77 9.39
CA THR A 878 0.06 34.67 9.63
C THR A 878 0.83 34.82 10.95
N GLU A 879 0.71 35.96 11.63
CA GLU A 879 1.37 36.26 12.91
C GLU A 879 0.34 36.74 13.95
N ASN A 880 0.50 36.30 15.20
CA ASN A 880 -0.40 36.63 16.31
C ASN A 880 -0.30 38.12 16.69
N GLY A 881 -1.46 38.74 16.99
CA GLY A 881 -1.56 40.12 17.49
C GLY A 881 -1.80 41.21 16.45
N GLN A 882 -2.03 40.86 15.18
CA GLN A 882 -2.30 41.82 14.10
C GLN A 882 -3.80 42.09 13.83
N ALA A 883 -4.71 41.39 14.51
CA ALA A 883 -6.15 41.49 14.32
C ALA A 883 -6.87 41.89 15.61
N ASP A 884 -8.02 42.56 15.50
CA ASP A 884 -8.88 42.96 16.63
C ASP A 884 -9.69 41.76 17.17
N VAL A 885 -8.96 40.82 17.77
CA VAL A 885 -9.47 39.54 18.27
C VAL A 885 -8.86 39.26 19.64
N ASP A 886 -9.65 38.66 20.54
CA ASP A 886 -9.20 38.20 21.87
C ASP A 886 -7.98 37.27 21.76
N GLU A 887 -7.03 37.39 22.70
CA GLU A 887 -5.81 36.56 22.77
C GLU A 887 -6.09 35.05 22.79
N ASN A 888 -7.29 34.63 23.20
CA ASN A 888 -7.72 33.24 23.20
C ASN A 888 -7.89 32.63 21.80
N PHE A 889 -8.01 33.45 20.74
CA PHE A 889 -8.08 33.01 19.33
C PHE A 889 -6.80 33.34 18.57
N ASN A 890 -5.74 32.60 18.93
CA ASN A 890 -4.38 32.77 18.42
C ASN A 890 -3.98 31.75 17.33
N GLY A 891 -4.98 31.12 16.70
CA GLY A 891 -4.83 30.15 15.63
C GLY A 891 -4.91 30.81 14.25
N ALA A 892 -5.76 30.28 13.37
CA ALA A 892 -5.95 30.87 12.05
C ALA A 892 -6.93 32.04 12.12
N ILE A 893 -6.55 33.19 11.55
CA ILE A 893 -7.40 34.40 11.51
C ILE A 893 -7.54 34.87 10.07
N VAL A 894 -8.79 34.99 9.61
CA VAL A 894 -9.15 35.46 8.28
C VAL A 894 -10.15 36.60 8.41
N GLU A 895 -9.91 37.71 7.70
CA GLU A 895 -10.77 38.88 7.67
C GLU A 895 -11.29 39.13 6.25
N LEU A 896 -12.62 39.18 6.11
CA LEU A 896 -13.34 39.57 4.91
C LEU A 896 -13.72 41.04 5.02
N VAL A 897 -13.10 41.90 4.20
CA VAL A 897 -13.36 43.34 4.18
C VAL A 897 -14.24 43.67 2.98
N PHE A 898 -15.48 44.11 3.22
CA PHE A 898 -16.46 44.44 2.18
C PHE A 898 -16.42 45.94 1.84
N ASN A 899 -15.43 46.35 1.04
CA ASN A 899 -15.21 47.76 0.70
C ASN A 899 -15.49 48.13 -0.78
N LYS A 900 -16.09 47.22 -1.57
CA LYS A 900 -16.52 47.49 -2.94
C LYS A 900 -18.02 47.26 -3.09
N ASN A 901 -18.66 48.04 -3.97
CA ASN A 901 -20.07 47.88 -4.35
C ASN A 901 -21.04 47.86 -3.14
N GLN A 902 -20.70 48.56 -2.07
CA GLN A 902 -21.61 48.79 -0.94
C GLN A 902 -22.31 50.13 -1.19
N GLU A 903 -23.60 50.10 -1.46
CA GLU A 903 -24.44 51.32 -1.44
C GLU A 903 -24.81 51.62 0.02
N ASP A 904 -24.79 52.90 0.41
CA ASP A 904 -25.18 53.38 1.74
C ASP A 904 -26.67 53.15 2.06
#